data_AF-A0A239F3N1-F1
#
_entry.id   AF-A0A239F3N1-F1
#
_cell.length_a   1.000
_cell.length_b   1.000
_cell.length_c   1.000
_cell.angle_alpha   90.00
_cell.angle_beta   90.00
_cell.angle_gamma   90.00
#
_symmetry.space_group_name_H-M   'P 1'
#
loop_
_entity.id
_entity.type
_entity.pdbx_description
1 polymer ?
#
loop_
_entity_poly.entity_id
_entity_poly.type
_entity_poly.pdbx_seq_one_letter_code
_entity_poly.pdbx_strand_id
1 'polypeptide(L)'
;MCVLCGNQQNQCLFSVEQLGTVPLSPSSAGDRTAQAVPALSDTPYFIQALVASYRGVQPHSGPAPVIVYGWLPDFSTGYYDGATNPSIMTIAQLDLARKALAQWEEVADIHFVEATVGVAPDIRFGAATMQAGGYAVVGGPVTDIWVNAQYATQQTFLHEIGHALGLKHPGNYNGVSGVGEPPFLPDVEDTQNNTVMSYNGDGYSRLGNFDIAAIQYLYGPNKTVRTGDDTYFVTHASTGYYIWDGGGNDTISAANSIYSVKIDLRDGHFGSFAVQVDNSNFTNPGQFFVGYGTLIENATGSSGQDLLTGNDLANRLDGSANDDTLIGGLGNDTLIGGHGEDTAVFSGNFADYTIIAGVENITVTSLSGEMDLLNGIEKLSFADRTTTAPPLLPPPPTVKPEPILTVKGSLVAETDAGGVSQLVFSIQFTDENGAPADYISDNPVSFQVTTGSHGTAAAGADYQPLTQRVTIAPGQNSATIAVNVLGNKIYDGNKTIELVVSDLQGAKLTGGAPTTSVYGLVVDNDIPPQFSITAYRALNPDVAAAYGNDATAIAWHYINYGRAEGRAASGFDPEAYAALNPDLFAAFGLNEEALINHYQQYGRAEGRAAYGFTVESYAMLNPDLYRAFGNNETALVQHYIKYGRAEGRPTLGFDVEAYVANDHQNYIEYRPNEDWVMSNFIQKTEWNNVATNGFSAETYAILNPDLLSIFGMDHAALIRHYQYAGYAEHRPAFILPSAQNLTVLGMVEGALT
;
A
#
# COMPACT_ATOMS: atom_id res chain seq x y z
N MET A 1 11.06 13.57 -20.05
CA MET A 1 12.52 13.81 -20.18
C MET A 1 13.24 12.52 -19.85
N CYS A 2 13.67 11.74 -20.85
CA CYS A 2 14.79 10.79 -20.78
C CYS A 2 15.09 10.31 -22.21
N VAL A 3 16.33 10.54 -22.65
CA VAL A 3 16.84 10.34 -24.00
C VAL A 3 17.93 9.28 -23.93
N LEU A 4 17.80 8.19 -24.68
CA LEU A 4 18.91 7.34 -25.09
C LEU A 4 18.78 7.06 -26.59
N CYS A 5 19.50 7.83 -27.40
CA CYS A 5 19.73 7.54 -28.80
C CYS A 5 21.16 7.03 -28.97
N GLY A 6 21.31 5.87 -29.60
CA GLY A 6 22.61 5.34 -29.99
C GLY A 6 22.52 4.50 -31.26
N ASN A 7 22.54 5.14 -32.44
CA ASN A 7 23.45 4.73 -33.53
C ASN A 7 23.56 5.74 -34.68
N GLN A 8 24.66 5.63 -35.43
CA GLN A 8 25.28 6.64 -36.31
C GLN A 8 24.59 7.00 -37.65
N GLN A 9 23.26 6.96 -37.77
CA GLN A 9 22.62 7.38 -39.04
C GLN A 9 21.44 8.36 -38.96
N ASN A 10 20.98 8.81 -37.79
CA ASN A 10 19.94 9.85 -37.69
C ASN A 10 18.73 9.63 -38.64
N GLN A 11 18.28 8.39 -38.80
CA GLN A 11 17.09 8.05 -39.59
C GLN A 11 16.02 7.49 -38.66
N CYS A 12 14.96 8.27 -38.44
CA CYS A 12 13.71 7.76 -37.90
C CYS A 12 13.01 6.94 -38.99
N LEU A 13 13.05 5.62 -38.86
CA LEU A 13 12.16 4.72 -39.59
C LEU A 13 10.97 4.43 -38.68
N PHE A 14 9.86 5.12 -38.87
CA PHE A 14 8.47 4.61 -38.80
C PHE A 14 7.52 5.76 -39.14
N SER A 15 6.84 5.65 -40.29
CA SER A 15 5.64 6.42 -40.62
C SER A 15 4.44 5.75 -39.95
N VAL A 16 3.72 6.47 -39.08
CA VAL A 16 2.45 6.00 -38.52
C VAL A 16 1.33 6.36 -39.49
N GLU A 17 1.17 5.56 -40.54
CA GLU A 17 -0.12 5.37 -41.20
C GLU A 17 -0.46 3.88 -41.05
N GLN A 18 -1.69 3.60 -40.58
CA GLN A 18 -2.25 2.29 -40.22
C GLN A 18 -2.01 1.79 -38.79
N LEU A 19 -2.66 2.44 -37.82
CA LEU A 19 -3.34 1.71 -36.74
C LEU A 19 -4.78 2.22 -36.69
N GLY A 20 -5.72 1.27 -36.72
CA GLY A 20 -7.15 1.54 -36.78
C GLY A 20 -7.64 2.39 -35.62
N THR A 21 -8.66 3.19 -35.91
CA THR A 21 -9.41 4.00 -34.97
C THR A 21 -9.96 3.12 -33.85
N VAL A 22 -9.30 3.14 -32.69
CA VAL A 22 -9.98 2.92 -31.41
C VAL A 22 -10.71 4.23 -31.12
N PRO A 23 -12.05 4.23 -30.91
CA PRO A 23 -12.70 5.42 -30.41
C PRO A 23 -12.09 5.70 -29.03
N LEU A 24 -11.36 6.81 -28.93
CA LEU A 24 -11.15 7.44 -27.64
C LEU A 24 -12.56 7.65 -27.06
N SER A 25 -12.75 7.18 -25.83
CA SER A 25 -13.81 7.62 -24.94
C SER A 25 -14.07 9.12 -25.14
N PRO A 26 -15.32 9.61 -25.13
CA PRO A 26 -15.56 11.04 -25.25
C PRO A 26 -15.04 11.73 -23.98
N SER A 27 -13.75 12.08 -23.98
CA SER A 27 -13.23 13.24 -23.27
C SER A 27 -13.65 14.46 -24.08
N SER A 28 -14.93 14.77 -24.00
CA SER A 28 -15.42 16.12 -24.11
C SER A 28 -16.20 16.38 -22.83
N ALA A 29 -15.47 16.72 -21.76
CA ALA A 29 -15.89 17.88 -21.00
C ALA A 29 -16.00 18.99 -22.05
N GLY A 30 -17.18 19.10 -22.64
CA GLY A 30 -17.50 20.16 -23.55
C GLY A 30 -17.23 21.43 -22.77
N ASP A 31 -16.33 22.24 -23.31
CA ASP A 31 -16.36 23.67 -23.09
C ASP A 31 -17.83 24.07 -23.19
N ARG A 32 -18.48 24.28 -22.02
CA ARG A 32 -19.87 24.73 -22.02
C ARG A 32 -19.83 25.99 -22.87
N THR A 33 -20.63 25.98 -23.93
CA THR A 33 -21.12 27.23 -24.51
C THR A 33 -21.61 28.06 -23.35
N ALA A 34 -20.89 29.14 -23.05
CA ALA A 34 -21.09 30.04 -21.92
C ALA A 34 -22.57 30.11 -21.52
N GLN A 35 -22.95 29.40 -20.45
CA GLN A 35 -24.20 29.69 -19.78
C GLN A 35 -24.03 31.13 -19.31
N ALA A 36 -24.85 32.03 -19.87
CA ALA A 36 -24.70 33.45 -19.59
C ALA A 36 -24.82 33.65 -18.08
N VAL A 37 -23.80 34.27 -17.46
CA VAL A 37 -23.83 34.59 -16.04
C VAL A 37 -25.15 35.34 -15.76
N PRO A 38 -25.96 34.88 -14.79
CA PRO A 38 -27.29 35.46 -14.58
C PRO A 38 -27.20 36.93 -14.23
N ALA A 39 -28.26 37.67 -14.53
CA ALA A 39 -28.38 39.05 -14.07
C ALA A 39 -28.31 39.08 -12.54
N LEU A 40 -27.68 40.11 -11.98
CA LEU A 40 -27.52 40.22 -10.52
C LEU A 40 -28.86 40.13 -9.76
N SER A 41 -29.96 40.58 -10.37
CA SER A 41 -31.30 40.47 -9.77
C SER A 41 -31.76 39.04 -9.49
N ASP A 42 -31.16 38.07 -10.19
CA ASP A 42 -31.56 36.66 -10.16
C ASP A 42 -30.62 35.83 -9.27
N THR A 43 -29.57 36.44 -8.70
CA THR A 43 -28.66 35.77 -7.76
C THR A 43 -29.23 35.78 -6.34
N PRO A 44 -28.71 34.97 -5.40
CA PRO A 44 -29.06 35.08 -3.99
C PRO A 44 -28.78 36.48 -3.41
N TYR A 45 -29.58 36.90 -2.42
CA TYR A 45 -29.48 38.24 -1.83
C TYR A 45 -28.10 38.55 -1.27
N PHE A 46 -27.36 37.56 -0.76
CA PHE A 46 -26.03 37.78 -0.20
C PHE A 46 -25.00 38.19 -1.26
N ILE A 47 -25.16 37.74 -2.51
CA ILE A 47 -24.35 38.23 -3.64
C ILE A 47 -24.83 39.63 -4.05
N GLN A 48 -26.14 39.85 -4.15
CA GLN A 48 -26.70 41.16 -4.47
C GLN A 48 -26.27 42.25 -3.48
N ALA A 49 -26.17 41.91 -2.20
CA ALA A 49 -25.80 42.82 -1.12
C ALA A 49 -24.31 43.23 -1.17
N LEU A 50 -23.47 42.49 -1.90
CA LEU A 50 -22.04 42.72 -1.98
C LEU A 50 -21.57 43.25 -3.33
N VAL A 51 -22.25 42.96 -4.45
CA VAL A 51 -21.82 43.43 -5.77
C VAL A 51 -22.26 44.88 -6.03
N ALA A 52 -21.32 45.76 -6.37
CA ALA A 52 -21.56 47.19 -6.58
C ALA A 52 -22.09 47.55 -7.98
N SER A 53 -23.18 46.91 -8.41
CA SER A 53 -23.77 47.12 -9.75
C SER A 53 -24.16 48.57 -10.06
N TYR A 54 -24.49 49.38 -9.06
CA TYR A 54 -24.77 50.82 -9.18
C TYR A 54 -23.56 51.63 -9.70
N ARG A 55 -22.34 51.09 -9.62
CA ARG A 55 -21.11 51.66 -10.21
C ARG A 55 -20.80 51.09 -11.60
N GLY A 56 -21.69 50.27 -12.18
CA GLY A 56 -21.46 49.61 -13.45
C GLY A 56 -20.59 48.35 -13.36
N VAL A 57 -20.34 47.83 -12.15
CA VAL A 57 -19.66 46.53 -11.97
C VAL A 57 -20.55 45.44 -12.54
N GLN A 58 -19.99 44.61 -13.41
CA GLN A 58 -20.64 43.48 -14.05
C GLN A 58 -19.71 42.26 -13.99
N PRO A 59 -20.24 41.03 -14.09
CA PRO A 59 -19.42 39.84 -14.23
C PRO A 59 -18.44 39.98 -15.40
N HIS A 60 -17.20 39.55 -15.17
CA HIS A 60 -16.18 39.45 -16.18
C HIS A 60 -16.59 38.42 -17.24
N SER A 61 -16.22 38.70 -18.49
CA SER A 61 -16.48 37.81 -19.62
C SER A 61 -15.19 37.47 -20.31
N GLY A 62 -14.98 36.17 -20.59
CA GLY A 62 -13.78 35.67 -21.24
C GLY A 62 -12.75 35.10 -20.26
N PRO A 63 -11.47 34.95 -20.69
CA PRO A 63 -10.42 34.34 -19.88
C PRO A 63 -10.12 35.15 -18.61
N ALA A 64 -9.59 34.48 -17.59
CA ALA A 64 -9.13 35.07 -16.32
C ALA A 64 -8.39 36.41 -16.55
N PRO A 65 -8.85 37.53 -15.93
CA PRO A 65 -8.19 38.82 -16.10
C PRO A 65 -6.85 38.84 -15.35
N VAL A 66 -5.84 39.44 -15.99
CA VAL A 66 -4.57 39.77 -15.35
C VAL A 66 -4.65 41.20 -14.85
N ILE A 67 -4.61 41.38 -13.53
CA ILE A 67 -4.65 42.68 -12.87
C ILE A 67 -3.23 43.06 -12.43
N VAL A 68 -2.70 44.13 -13.02
CA VAL A 68 -1.38 44.65 -12.68
C VAL A 68 -1.51 45.56 -11.46
N TYR A 69 -0.83 45.25 -10.36
CA TYR A 69 -0.82 46.09 -9.16
C TYR A 69 0.54 46.74 -8.91
N GLY A 70 0.56 47.91 -8.29
CA GLY A 70 1.81 48.62 -8.02
C GLY A 70 1.73 49.57 -6.82
N TRP A 71 2.88 50.13 -6.49
CA TRP A 71 3.05 51.00 -5.32
C TRP A 71 3.23 52.44 -5.79
N LEU A 72 2.52 53.40 -5.18
CA LEU A 72 2.65 54.81 -5.54
C LEU A 72 4.08 55.32 -5.23
N PRO A 73 4.85 55.72 -6.26
CA PRO A 73 6.25 56.14 -6.08
C PRO A 73 6.37 57.64 -5.77
N ASP A 74 5.40 58.44 -6.21
CA ASP A 74 5.23 59.84 -5.85
C ASP A 74 3.75 60.12 -5.56
N PHE A 75 3.48 61.06 -4.67
CA PHE A 75 2.13 61.35 -4.18
C PHE A 75 1.44 62.48 -4.95
N SER A 76 1.79 62.65 -6.23
CA SER A 76 1.29 63.75 -7.06
C SER A 76 -0.14 63.53 -7.59
N THR A 77 -0.67 62.31 -7.47
CA THR A 77 -1.91 61.85 -8.11
C THR A 77 -3.21 62.21 -7.37
N GLY A 78 -3.14 62.94 -6.26
CA GLY A 78 -4.29 63.29 -5.42
C GLY A 78 -4.55 62.26 -4.31
N TYR A 79 -5.10 62.74 -3.19
CA TYR A 79 -5.35 61.95 -1.99
C TYR A 79 -6.84 61.70 -1.78
N TYR A 80 -7.15 60.67 -0.99
CA TYR A 80 -8.43 60.59 -0.28
C TYR A 80 -8.68 61.88 0.52
N ASP A 81 -9.90 62.43 0.43
CA ASP A 81 -10.31 63.61 1.19
C ASP A 81 -10.37 63.28 2.69
N GLY A 82 -9.43 63.84 3.46
CA GLY A 82 -9.21 63.51 4.87
C GLY A 82 -7.93 62.71 5.16
N ALA A 83 -7.18 62.27 4.13
CA ALA A 83 -5.83 61.75 4.29
C ALA A 83 -4.80 62.90 4.38
N THR A 84 -3.82 62.76 5.27
CA THR A 84 -2.69 63.70 5.42
C THR A 84 -1.39 62.92 5.51
N ASN A 85 -0.25 63.59 5.27
CA ASN A 85 1.09 63.00 5.42
C ASN A 85 1.24 61.64 4.71
N PRO A 86 1.17 61.61 3.37
CA PRO A 86 1.39 60.38 2.64
C PRO A 86 2.81 59.86 2.83
N SER A 87 2.94 58.55 2.74
CA SER A 87 4.19 57.84 2.99
C SER A 87 4.27 56.62 2.09
N ILE A 88 5.50 56.22 1.77
CA ILE A 88 5.75 54.98 1.05
C ILE A 88 5.40 53.85 2.01
N MET A 89 4.73 52.81 1.50
CA MET A 89 4.42 51.63 2.30
C MET A 89 5.69 50.97 2.82
N THR A 90 5.67 50.59 4.09
CA THR A 90 6.73 49.79 4.70
C THR A 90 6.77 48.39 4.11
N ILE A 91 7.92 47.70 4.21
CA ILE A 91 8.06 46.31 3.74
C ILE A 91 6.97 45.40 4.33
N ALA A 92 6.64 45.57 5.62
CA ALA A 92 5.57 44.82 6.27
C ALA A 92 4.20 45.06 5.63
N GLN A 93 3.88 46.31 5.26
CA GLN A 93 2.63 46.64 4.56
C GLN A 93 2.60 46.08 3.13
N LEU A 94 3.74 46.09 2.42
CA LEU A 94 3.86 45.46 1.09
C LEU A 94 3.54 43.96 1.18
N ASP A 95 4.09 43.27 2.18
CA ASP A 95 3.85 41.85 2.40
C ASP A 95 2.41 41.55 2.78
N LEU A 96 1.76 42.41 3.57
CA LEU A 96 0.33 42.29 3.89
C LEU A 96 -0.55 42.46 2.66
N ALA A 97 -0.26 43.44 1.80
CA ALA A 97 -0.98 43.65 0.54
C ALA A 97 -0.85 42.43 -0.39
N ARG A 98 0.38 41.92 -0.58
CA ARG A 98 0.63 40.71 -1.39
C ARG A 98 -0.13 39.49 -0.86
N LYS A 99 -0.15 39.28 0.46
CA LYS A 99 -0.91 38.19 1.09
C LYS A 99 -2.42 38.33 0.89
N ALA A 100 -2.94 39.55 0.93
CA ALA A 100 -4.35 39.80 0.71
C ALA A 100 -4.74 39.58 -0.77
N LEU A 101 -3.92 40.02 -1.72
CA LEU A 101 -4.10 39.72 -3.15
C LEU A 101 -4.10 38.21 -3.42
N ALA A 102 -3.16 37.48 -2.82
CA ALA A 102 -3.08 36.03 -2.96
C ALA A 102 -4.34 35.29 -2.46
N GLN A 103 -5.00 35.77 -1.40
CA GLN A 103 -6.26 35.17 -0.94
C GLN A 103 -7.42 35.38 -1.92
N TRP A 104 -7.49 36.55 -2.57
CA TRP A 104 -8.50 36.79 -3.61
C TRP A 104 -8.24 35.93 -4.85
N GLU A 105 -6.98 35.83 -5.28
CA GLU A 105 -6.57 34.97 -6.40
C GLU A 105 -6.74 33.48 -6.09
N GLU A 106 -6.60 33.04 -4.83
CA GLU A 106 -6.84 31.64 -4.45
C GLU A 106 -8.28 31.18 -4.71
N VAL A 107 -9.27 32.07 -4.58
CA VAL A 107 -10.70 31.69 -4.66
C VAL A 107 -11.37 32.08 -5.97
N ALA A 108 -10.79 33.00 -6.74
CA ALA A 108 -11.37 33.55 -7.97
C ALA A 108 -10.43 33.37 -9.17
N ASP A 109 -10.98 33.22 -10.37
CA ASP A 109 -10.23 33.09 -11.63
C ASP A 109 -9.63 34.45 -12.07
N ILE A 110 -8.72 34.99 -11.26
CA ILE A 110 -8.06 36.30 -11.42
C ILE A 110 -6.57 36.12 -11.17
N HIS A 111 -5.71 36.82 -11.92
CA HIS A 111 -4.27 36.79 -11.70
C HIS A 111 -3.69 38.16 -11.34
N PHE A 112 -3.02 38.28 -10.20
CA PHE A 112 -2.35 39.52 -9.81
C PHE A 112 -0.87 39.52 -10.17
N VAL A 113 -0.43 40.56 -10.88
CA VAL A 113 0.98 40.72 -11.28
C VAL A 113 1.53 42.04 -10.77
N GLU A 114 2.65 42.01 -10.05
CA GLU A 114 3.30 43.23 -9.58
C GLU A 114 3.91 44.00 -10.76
N ALA A 115 3.63 45.30 -10.84
CA ALA A 115 4.08 46.18 -11.91
C ALA A 115 5.62 46.26 -11.93
N THR A 116 6.19 46.01 -13.09
CA THR A 116 7.62 46.29 -13.33
C THR A 116 7.82 47.78 -13.63
N VAL A 117 9.07 48.25 -13.50
CA VAL A 117 9.41 49.67 -13.72
C VAL A 117 8.95 50.13 -15.10
N GLY A 118 8.12 51.17 -15.14
CA GLY A 118 7.59 51.76 -16.37
C GLY A 118 6.27 51.18 -16.86
N VAL A 119 5.72 50.15 -16.19
CA VAL A 119 4.37 49.64 -16.43
C VAL A 119 3.38 50.38 -15.54
N ALA A 120 2.30 50.90 -16.12
CA ALA A 120 1.23 51.53 -15.36
C ALA A 120 0.37 50.46 -14.68
N PRO A 121 0.22 50.47 -13.35
CA PRO A 121 -0.64 49.53 -12.64
C PRO A 121 -2.13 49.89 -12.77
N ASP A 122 -2.98 48.85 -12.80
CA ASP A 122 -4.44 48.93 -12.71
C ASP A 122 -4.89 49.24 -11.27
N ILE A 123 -4.22 48.64 -10.28
CA ILE A 123 -4.43 48.90 -8.85
C ILE A 123 -3.16 49.52 -8.24
N ARG A 124 -3.31 50.66 -7.57
CA ARG A 124 -2.21 51.40 -6.94
C ARG A 124 -2.39 51.45 -5.44
N PHE A 125 -1.34 51.10 -4.70
CA PHE A 125 -1.36 51.16 -3.24
C PHE A 125 -0.53 52.34 -2.70
N GLY A 126 -1.08 53.02 -1.69
CA GLY A 126 -0.41 54.07 -0.94
C GLY A 126 -0.74 54.02 0.56
N ALA A 127 0.10 54.63 1.39
CA ALA A 127 -0.15 54.78 2.83
C ALA A 127 -0.23 56.26 3.21
N ALA A 128 -1.16 56.61 4.10
CA ALA A 128 -1.29 57.96 4.62
C ALA A 128 -1.80 57.97 6.07
N THR A 129 -1.65 59.11 6.76
CA THR A 129 -2.31 59.33 8.04
C THR A 129 -3.79 59.63 7.80
N MET A 130 -4.67 58.82 8.36
CA MET A 130 -6.13 58.95 8.21
C MET A 130 -6.87 58.43 9.45
N GLN A 131 -8.16 58.75 9.56
CA GLN A 131 -9.02 58.23 10.63
C GLN A 131 -9.57 56.83 10.31
N ALA A 132 -9.81 56.53 9.03
CA ALA A 132 -10.21 55.21 8.58
C ALA A 132 -9.03 54.23 8.60
N GLY A 133 -9.33 52.93 8.58
CA GLY A 133 -8.33 51.88 8.38
C GLY A 133 -7.78 51.88 6.95
N GLY A 134 -8.65 52.08 5.96
CA GLY A 134 -8.32 52.21 4.55
C GLY A 134 -9.42 52.92 3.75
N TYR A 135 -9.16 53.09 2.46
CA TYR A 135 -10.08 53.64 1.48
C TYR A 135 -9.74 53.14 0.07
N ALA A 136 -10.75 52.72 -0.68
CA ALA A 136 -10.65 52.36 -2.08
C ALA A 136 -11.84 52.87 -2.90
N VAL A 137 -11.62 53.07 -4.20
CA VAL A 137 -12.68 53.43 -5.16
C VAL A 137 -13.20 52.18 -5.85
N VAL A 138 -14.51 51.99 -5.82
CA VAL A 138 -15.15 50.84 -6.48
C VAL A 138 -15.29 51.07 -7.99
N GLY A 139 -14.77 50.14 -8.80
CA GLY A 139 -15.06 50.04 -10.24
C GLY A 139 -14.48 51.15 -11.13
N GLY A 140 -13.36 51.78 -10.74
CA GLY A 140 -12.66 52.76 -11.58
C GLY A 140 -11.73 52.12 -12.63
N PRO A 141 -11.37 52.84 -13.73
CA PRO A 141 -10.43 52.34 -14.73
C PRO A 141 -8.99 52.23 -14.22
N VAL A 142 -8.65 52.95 -13.15
CA VAL A 142 -7.47 52.77 -12.30
C VAL A 142 -7.96 52.96 -10.88
N THR A 143 -7.66 52.01 -9.99
CA THR A 143 -8.15 52.03 -8.61
C THR A 143 -7.02 52.32 -7.64
N ASP A 144 -7.17 53.39 -6.85
CA ASP A 144 -6.28 53.70 -5.74
C ASP A 144 -6.79 53.06 -4.45
N ILE A 145 -5.91 52.34 -3.78
CA ILE A 145 -6.10 51.82 -2.43
C ILE A 145 -5.17 52.58 -1.49
N TRP A 146 -5.76 53.32 -0.55
CA TRP A 146 -5.05 54.01 0.50
C TRP A 146 -5.27 53.32 1.85
N VAL A 147 -4.19 53.06 2.58
CA VAL A 147 -4.26 52.44 3.91
C VAL A 147 -3.69 53.34 4.99
N ASN A 148 -4.13 53.12 6.22
CA ASN A 148 -3.58 53.82 7.37
C ASN A 148 -2.10 53.48 7.58
N ALA A 149 -1.25 54.51 7.58
CA ALA A 149 0.20 54.35 7.70
C ALA A 149 0.65 53.74 9.05
N GLN A 150 -0.16 53.82 10.11
CA GLN A 150 0.25 53.40 11.46
C GLN A 150 -0.26 52.01 11.86
N TYR A 151 -1.47 51.61 11.45
CA TYR A 151 -2.14 50.43 12.01
C TYR A 151 -2.98 49.62 11.03
N ALA A 152 -2.78 49.76 9.71
CA ALA A 152 -3.46 48.90 8.74
C ALA A 152 -3.13 47.41 8.97
N THR A 153 -4.17 46.58 9.05
CA THR A 153 -4.05 45.14 9.26
C THR A 153 -4.24 44.36 7.95
N GLN A 154 -3.98 43.06 7.95
CA GLN A 154 -4.26 42.21 6.79
C GLN A 154 -5.74 42.28 6.36
N GLN A 155 -6.66 42.33 7.32
CA GLN A 155 -8.09 42.51 7.06
C GLN A 155 -8.38 43.83 6.34
N THR A 156 -7.70 44.93 6.70
CA THR A 156 -7.83 46.20 5.98
C THR A 156 -7.48 46.03 4.50
N PHE A 157 -6.38 45.35 4.19
CA PHE A 157 -6.01 45.10 2.79
C PHE A 157 -7.04 44.21 2.07
N LEU A 158 -7.52 43.13 2.70
CA LEU A 158 -8.56 42.29 2.11
C LEU A 158 -9.83 43.10 1.78
N HIS A 159 -10.26 43.96 2.70
CA HIS A 159 -11.43 44.82 2.55
C HIS A 159 -11.27 45.83 1.41
N GLU A 160 -10.18 46.59 1.39
CA GLU A 160 -9.98 47.61 0.35
C GLU A 160 -9.75 47.00 -1.04
N ILE A 161 -9.12 45.81 -1.12
CA ILE A 161 -9.02 45.07 -2.38
C ILE A 161 -10.40 44.60 -2.84
N GLY A 162 -11.27 44.14 -1.92
CA GLY A 162 -12.65 43.79 -2.26
C GLY A 162 -13.40 44.93 -2.94
N HIS A 163 -13.25 46.17 -2.43
CA HIS A 163 -13.78 47.36 -3.12
C HIS A 163 -13.19 47.56 -4.51
N ALA A 164 -11.87 47.42 -4.66
CA ALA A 164 -11.21 47.56 -5.95
C ALA A 164 -11.68 46.51 -6.97
N LEU A 165 -12.04 45.32 -6.51
CA LEU A 165 -12.57 44.23 -7.33
C LEU A 165 -14.07 44.34 -7.63
N GLY A 166 -14.77 45.31 -7.03
CA GLY A 166 -16.18 45.60 -7.34
C GLY A 166 -17.16 45.34 -6.21
N LEU A 167 -16.70 45.06 -4.99
CA LEU A 167 -17.56 44.81 -3.84
C LEU A 167 -17.93 46.11 -3.10
N LYS A 168 -19.10 46.13 -2.45
CA LYS A 168 -19.59 47.21 -1.59
C LYS A 168 -19.77 46.72 -0.16
N HIS A 169 -19.95 47.65 0.79
CA HIS A 169 -20.36 47.28 2.15
C HIS A 169 -21.75 46.61 2.13
N PRO A 170 -21.96 45.59 2.98
CA PRO A 170 -23.21 44.82 2.99
C PRO A 170 -24.35 45.49 3.75
N GLY A 171 -24.10 46.59 4.48
CA GLY A 171 -25.11 47.29 5.29
C GLY A 171 -25.27 48.77 4.94
N ASN A 172 -26.24 49.43 5.58
CA ASN A 172 -26.50 50.87 5.40
C ASN A 172 -25.52 51.73 6.21
N TYR A 173 -24.25 51.61 5.91
CA TYR A 173 -23.18 52.39 6.52
C TYR A 173 -22.05 52.61 5.53
N ASN A 174 -21.27 53.66 5.78
CA ASN A 174 -20.02 53.88 5.09
C ASN A 174 -19.10 54.67 6.03
N GLY A 175 -17.94 54.10 6.36
CA GLY A 175 -16.85 54.73 7.11
C GLY A 175 -17.26 55.71 8.23
N VAL A 176 -16.55 56.83 8.28
CA VAL A 176 -16.71 57.90 9.30
C VAL A 176 -18.00 58.72 9.08
N SER A 177 -18.54 58.74 7.87
CA SER A 177 -19.83 59.37 7.55
C SER A 177 -20.33 58.95 6.17
N GLY A 178 -21.47 58.27 6.10
CA GLY A 178 -22.17 57.98 4.85
C GLY A 178 -23.26 56.93 5.00
N VAL A 179 -24.17 56.90 4.03
CA VAL A 179 -25.19 55.84 3.87
C VAL A 179 -24.66 54.80 2.89
N GLY A 180 -25.00 53.53 3.13
CA GLY A 180 -24.71 52.44 2.20
C GLY A 180 -25.75 52.39 1.08
N GLU A 181 -25.48 51.59 0.04
CA GLU A 181 -26.39 51.40 -1.09
C GLU A 181 -27.11 50.05 -1.01
N PRO A 182 -28.45 49.97 -1.07
CA PRO A 182 -29.18 48.71 -1.01
C PRO A 182 -28.97 47.85 -2.29
N PRO A 183 -29.20 46.53 -2.24
CA PRO A 183 -29.72 45.76 -1.10
C PRO A 183 -28.68 45.50 -0.01
N PHE A 184 -29.13 45.13 1.18
CA PHE A 184 -28.28 44.87 2.35
C PHE A 184 -28.43 43.44 2.85
N LEU A 185 -27.41 42.93 3.54
CA LEU A 185 -27.51 41.70 4.32
C LEU A 185 -28.44 41.90 5.54
N PRO A 186 -29.13 40.86 6.01
CA PRO A 186 -29.75 40.85 7.32
C PRO A 186 -28.72 41.09 8.44
N ASP A 187 -29.12 41.75 9.52
CA ASP A 187 -28.24 42.07 10.66
C ASP A 187 -27.52 40.84 11.24
N VAL A 188 -28.15 39.66 11.20
CA VAL A 188 -27.58 38.40 11.70
C VAL A 188 -26.44 37.86 10.84
N GLU A 189 -26.35 38.31 9.59
CA GLU A 189 -25.43 37.83 8.58
C GLU A 189 -24.40 38.88 8.16
N ASP A 190 -24.70 40.16 8.38
CA ASP A 190 -23.76 41.26 8.27
C ASP A 190 -22.75 41.20 9.42
N THR A 191 -21.79 40.28 9.30
CA THR A 191 -20.69 40.08 10.23
C THR A 191 -19.37 39.85 9.51
N GLN A 192 -18.26 40.21 10.14
CA GLN A 192 -16.92 39.99 9.62
C GLN A 192 -16.52 38.52 9.46
N ASN A 193 -17.29 37.59 10.02
CA ASN A 193 -17.07 36.16 9.78
C ASN A 193 -17.63 35.72 8.41
N ASN A 194 -18.69 36.37 7.94
CA ASN A 194 -19.34 36.03 6.68
C ASN A 194 -18.81 36.83 5.50
N THR A 195 -18.39 38.08 5.74
CA THR A 195 -17.75 38.93 4.73
C THR A 195 -16.76 39.92 5.36
N VAL A 196 -15.56 40.05 4.78
CA VAL A 196 -14.59 41.08 5.18
C VAL A 196 -15.10 42.49 4.93
N MET A 197 -16.13 42.65 4.08
CA MET A 197 -16.75 43.93 3.77
C MET A 197 -17.63 44.47 4.91
N SER A 198 -17.93 43.64 5.92
CA SER A 198 -18.72 44.04 7.09
C SER A 198 -17.93 44.89 8.09
N TYR A 199 -18.60 45.81 8.77
CA TYR A 199 -18.06 46.56 9.91
C TYR A 199 -18.38 45.93 11.27
N ASN A 200 -19.18 44.87 11.31
CA ASN A 200 -19.63 44.26 12.56
C ASN A 200 -18.79 43.02 12.92
N GLY A 201 -17.91 43.12 13.92
CA GLY A 201 -17.13 41.98 14.44
C GLY A 201 -15.76 42.35 15.00
N ASP A 202 -15.00 41.33 15.43
CA ASP A 202 -13.70 41.47 16.11
C ASP A 202 -12.46 41.29 15.19
N GLY A 203 -12.65 41.36 13.87
CA GLY A 203 -11.59 41.38 12.87
C GLY A 203 -11.06 40.02 12.41
N TYR A 204 -11.54 39.53 11.27
CA TYR A 204 -11.07 38.29 10.64
C TYR A 204 -10.14 38.61 9.44
N SER A 205 -8.96 37.99 9.41
CA SER A 205 -7.99 38.16 8.31
C SER A 205 -8.11 37.06 7.24
N ARG A 206 -9.34 36.69 6.88
CA ARG A 206 -9.69 35.71 5.85
C ARG A 206 -10.96 36.13 5.12
N LEU A 207 -11.12 35.70 3.86
CA LEU A 207 -12.37 35.81 3.13
C LEU A 207 -13.46 34.92 3.77
N GLY A 208 -14.66 35.47 3.93
CA GLY A 208 -15.85 34.74 4.36
C GLY A 208 -16.64 34.20 3.16
N ASN A 209 -17.65 33.38 3.43
CA ASN A 209 -18.42 32.70 2.36
C ASN A 209 -19.09 33.69 1.40
N PHE A 210 -19.53 34.85 1.88
CA PHE A 210 -20.17 35.84 1.01
C PHE A 210 -19.16 36.64 0.17
N ASP A 211 -17.92 36.81 0.65
CA ASP A 211 -16.84 37.38 -0.18
C ASP A 211 -16.54 36.44 -1.35
N ILE A 212 -16.36 35.16 -1.05
CA ILE A 212 -16.09 34.10 -2.04
C ILE A 212 -17.25 34.03 -3.03
N ALA A 213 -18.49 34.01 -2.56
CA ALA A 213 -19.66 33.95 -3.42
C ALA A 213 -19.77 35.15 -4.37
N ALA A 214 -19.53 36.36 -3.86
CA ALA A 214 -19.62 37.57 -4.67
C ALA A 214 -18.48 37.66 -5.69
N ILE A 215 -17.25 37.30 -5.30
CA ILE A 215 -16.11 37.35 -6.22
C ILE A 215 -16.17 36.24 -7.28
N GLN A 216 -16.62 35.04 -6.94
CA GLN A 216 -16.82 33.96 -7.91
C GLN A 216 -17.98 34.24 -8.86
N TYR A 217 -19.03 34.95 -8.42
CA TYR A 217 -20.03 35.47 -9.36
C TYR A 217 -19.42 36.46 -10.36
N LEU A 218 -18.48 37.31 -9.92
CA LEU A 218 -17.86 38.30 -10.78
C LEU A 218 -16.80 37.70 -11.72
N TYR A 219 -16.01 36.72 -11.27
CA TYR A 219 -14.82 36.28 -12.00
C TYR A 219 -14.74 34.77 -12.23
N GLY A 220 -15.65 33.97 -11.64
CA GLY A 220 -15.58 32.51 -11.61
C GLY A 220 -14.65 31.98 -10.52
N PRO A 221 -14.77 30.70 -10.13
CA PRO A 221 -13.86 30.06 -9.19
C PRO A 221 -12.49 29.82 -9.82
N ASN A 222 -11.41 29.88 -9.02
CA ASN A 222 -10.08 29.55 -9.49
C ASN A 222 -10.00 28.05 -9.86
N LYS A 223 -9.78 27.78 -11.15
CA LYS A 223 -9.78 26.42 -11.72
C LYS A 223 -8.55 25.57 -11.39
N THR A 224 -7.61 26.12 -10.62
CA THR A 224 -6.36 25.45 -10.25
C THR A 224 -6.33 25.05 -8.77
N VAL A 225 -7.37 25.39 -8.01
CA VAL A 225 -7.48 25.16 -6.57
C VAL A 225 -8.63 24.20 -6.33
N ARG A 226 -8.38 23.09 -5.61
CA ARG A 226 -9.27 21.91 -5.56
C ARG A 226 -9.46 21.39 -6.99
N THR A 227 -8.54 20.50 -7.37
CA THR A 227 -8.51 19.93 -8.74
C THR A 227 -8.60 18.40 -8.69
N GLY A 228 -8.81 17.86 -7.50
CA GLY A 228 -8.94 16.43 -7.26
C GLY A 228 -10.41 16.05 -7.15
N ASP A 229 -10.69 14.76 -7.03
CA ASP A 229 -12.06 14.27 -6.85
C ASP A 229 -12.49 14.49 -5.40
N ASP A 230 -13.16 15.60 -5.13
CA ASP A 230 -13.50 16.05 -3.78
C ASP A 230 -14.92 15.62 -3.37
N THR A 231 -15.13 15.37 -2.06
CA THR A 231 -16.45 15.01 -1.51
C THR A 231 -16.92 16.01 -0.46
N TYR A 232 -18.07 16.64 -0.74
CA TYR A 232 -18.72 17.65 0.08
C TYR A 232 -19.86 17.03 0.91
N PHE A 233 -19.60 16.79 2.19
CA PHE A 233 -20.59 16.20 3.09
C PHE A 233 -21.57 17.25 3.63
N VAL A 234 -22.86 17.11 3.30
CA VAL A 234 -23.94 18.02 3.73
C VAL A 234 -24.78 17.35 4.82
N THR A 235 -25.25 18.15 5.79
CA THR A 235 -26.09 17.65 6.90
C THR A 235 -27.21 18.63 7.23
N HIS A 236 -28.27 18.15 7.89
CA HIS A 236 -29.35 19.01 8.41
C HIS A 236 -28.84 20.07 9.42
N ALA A 237 -27.64 19.89 10.00
CA ALA A 237 -27.03 20.85 10.91
C ALA A 237 -26.12 21.88 10.22
N SER A 238 -25.80 21.70 8.94
CA SER A 238 -24.89 22.59 8.20
C SER A 238 -25.49 24.00 8.10
N THR A 239 -24.74 25.03 8.50
CA THR A 239 -25.18 26.43 8.44
C THR A 239 -24.32 27.23 7.47
N GLY A 240 -24.93 27.91 6.51
CA GLY A 240 -24.22 28.78 5.56
C GLY A 240 -23.15 28.06 4.74
N TYR A 241 -23.38 26.80 4.36
CA TYR A 241 -22.37 25.98 3.71
C TYR A 241 -22.29 26.28 2.20
N TYR A 242 -21.28 27.07 1.82
CA TYR A 242 -21.02 27.43 0.43
C TYR A 242 -20.01 26.46 -0.20
N ILE A 243 -20.43 25.78 -1.26
CA ILE A 243 -19.65 24.74 -1.95
C ILE A 243 -19.05 25.37 -3.20
N TRP A 244 -17.73 25.26 -3.36
CA TRP A 244 -17.04 25.64 -4.58
C TRP A 244 -15.84 24.74 -4.82
N ASP A 245 -15.57 24.49 -6.09
CA ASP A 245 -14.47 23.64 -6.56
C ASP A 245 -13.87 24.22 -7.84
N GLY A 246 -12.56 24.04 -8.03
CA GLY A 246 -11.83 24.45 -9.23
C GLY A 246 -11.83 23.38 -10.33
N GLY A 247 -12.11 22.12 -9.98
CA GLY A 247 -12.30 21.03 -10.92
C GLY A 247 -12.00 19.65 -10.30
N GLY A 248 -12.21 18.60 -11.08
CA GLY A 248 -12.16 17.23 -10.57
C GLY A 248 -13.42 16.50 -10.99
N ASN A 249 -13.65 15.34 -10.40
CA ASN A 249 -14.93 14.65 -10.44
C ASN A 249 -15.50 14.60 -9.02
N ASP A 250 -16.35 15.57 -8.70
CA ASP A 250 -16.72 15.92 -7.34
C ASP A 250 -18.07 15.35 -6.93
N THR A 251 -18.28 15.20 -5.62
CA THR A 251 -19.51 14.61 -5.07
C THR A 251 -20.10 15.45 -3.95
N ILE A 252 -21.38 15.79 -4.02
CA ILE A 252 -22.15 16.24 -2.83
C ILE A 252 -22.81 15.02 -2.19
N SER A 253 -22.52 14.76 -0.91
CA SER A 253 -22.99 13.56 -0.21
C SER A 253 -23.79 13.89 1.04
N ALA A 254 -25.01 13.38 1.10
CA ALA A 254 -25.88 13.39 2.28
C ALA A 254 -25.99 12.00 2.95
N ALA A 255 -25.11 11.05 2.60
CA ALA A 255 -25.22 9.63 2.98
C ALA A 255 -25.30 9.35 4.49
N ASN A 256 -24.87 10.30 5.32
CA ASN A 256 -24.91 10.20 6.79
C ASN A 256 -26.14 10.87 7.41
N SER A 257 -27.10 11.33 6.61
CA SER A 257 -28.34 11.95 7.06
C SER A 257 -29.49 10.96 7.04
N ILE A 258 -30.43 11.13 7.97
CA ILE A 258 -31.72 10.43 7.98
C ILE A 258 -32.88 11.32 7.50
N TYR A 259 -32.58 12.59 7.23
CA TYR A 259 -33.54 13.57 6.78
C TYR A 259 -33.49 13.67 5.27
N SER A 260 -34.67 13.71 4.65
CA SER A 260 -34.87 14.06 3.25
C SER A 260 -34.06 15.29 2.86
N VAL A 261 -33.40 15.22 1.72
CA VAL A 261 -32.56 16.28 1.16
C VAL A 261 -32.95 16.57 -0.28
N LYS A 262 -32.84 17.85 -0.66
CA LYS A 262 -32.86 18.31 -2.04
C LYS A 262 -31.43 18.70 -2.41
N ILE A 263 -30.84 17.98 -3.35
CA ILE A 263 -29.51 18.28 -3.90
C ILE A 263 -29.71 18.75 -5.34
N ASP A 264 -29.16 19.92 -5.67
CA ASP A 264 -29.16 20.49 -7.01
C ASP A 264 -27.71 20.80 -7.40
N LEU A 265 -27.17 20.04 -8.36
CA LEU A 265 -25.77 20.11 -8.78
C LEU A 265 -25.49 21.27 -9.75
N ARG A 266 -26.51 22.02 -10.17
CA ARG A 266 -26.33 23.19 -11.04
C ARG A 266 -25.67 24.31 -10.25
N ASP A 267 -24.75 25.01 -10.89
CA ASP A 267 -24.12 26.16 -10.27
C ASP A 267 -25.16 27.26 -9.99
N GLY A 268 -24.96 28.00 -8.90
CA GLY A 268 -25.90 29.03 -8.50
C GLY A 268 -27.20 28.51 -7.87
N HIS A 269 -27.30 27.22 -7.51
CA HIS A 269 -28.51 26.62 -6.95
C HIS A 269 -28.32 26.24 -5.47
N PHE A 270 -29.46 26.24 -4.76
CA PHE A 270 -29.53 25.81 -3.37
C PHE A 270 -29.82 24.32 -3.28
N GLY A 271 -29.16 23.67 -2.32
CA GLY A 271 -29.66 22.43 -1.74
C GLY A 271 -30.12 22.63 -0.30
N SER A 272 -31.02 21.75 0.16
CA SER A 272 -31.65 21.92 1.47
C SER A 272 -32.23 20.63 2.04
N PHE A 273 -32.18 20.49 3.36
CA PHE A 273 -32.92 19.48 4.13
C PHE A 273 -34.34 19.96 4.52
N ALA A 274 -34.66 21.22 4.25
CA ALA A 274 -35.97 21.79 4.48
C ALA A 274 -36.85 21.69 3.22
N VAL A 275 -38.17 21.65 3.43
CA VAL A 275 -39.16 21.63 2.32
C VAL A 275 -39.02 22.88 1.43
N GLN A 276 -38.66 24.03 2.03
CA GLN A 276 -38.45 25.31 1.37
C GLN A 276 -37.11 25.90 1.80
N VAL A 277 -36.40 26.52 0.85
CA VAL A 277 -35.19 27.29 1.09
C VAL A 277 -35.57 28.66 1.66
N ASP A 278 -34.90 29.07 2.74
CA ASP A 278 -34.97 30.42 3.26
C ASP A 278 -33.95 31.32 2.55
N ASN A 279 -34.38 31.89 1.42
CA ASN A 279 -33.59 32.86 0.66
C ASN A 279 -33.59 34.28 1.29
N SER A 280 -33.89 34.39 2.58
CA SER A 280 -33.73 35.62 3.36
C SER A 280 -32.66 35.47 4.46
N ASN A 281 -32.20 34.24 4.72
CA ASN A 281 -31.13 33.93 5.66
C ASN A 281 -30.48 32.59 5.30
N PHE A 282 -29.35 32.65 4.60
CA PHE A 282 -28.56 31.50 4.17
C PHE A 282 -27.93 30.75 5.34
N THR A 283 -27.59 31.46 6.42
CA THR A 283 -26.96 30.84 7.61
C THR A 283 -27.93 29.99 8.43
N ASN A 284 -29.22 29.93 8.08
CA ASN A 284 -30.13 28.97 8.69
C ASN A 284 -29.68 27.51 8.45
N PRO A 285 -29.81 26.61 9.45
CA PRO A 285 -29.36 25.23 9.34
C PRO A 285 -30.03 24.44 8.21
N GLY A 286 -29.29 23.47 7.67
CA GLY A 286 -29.77 22.53 6.68
C GLY A 286 -29.80 23.09 5.26
N GLN A 287 -29.09 24.18 4.98
CA GLN A 287 -29.00 24.79 3.64
C GLN A 287 -27.55 24.84 3.17
N PHE A 288 -27.36 24.64 1.88
CA PHE A 288 -26.08 24.78 1.21
C PHE A 288 -26.28 25.34 -0.20
N PHE A 289 -25.22 25.88 -0.78
CA PHE A 289 -25.29 26.54 -2.09
C PHE A 289 -24.11 26.11 -2.94
N VAL A 290 -24.38 25.70 -4.18
CA VAL A 290 -23.34 25.42 -5.18
C VAL A 290 -22.94 26.74 -5.82
N GLY A 291 -21.70 27.15 -5.64
CA GLY A 291 -21.17 28.42 -6.12
C GLY A 291 -21.28 28.58 -7.63
N TYR A 292 -21.47 29.81 -8.11
CA TYR A 292 -21.47 30.10 -9.54
C TYR A 292 -20.15 29.68 -10.18
N GLY A 293 -20.22 29.02 -11.33
CA GLY A 293 -19.07 28.48 -12.04
C GLY A 293 -18.43 27.22 -11.42
N THR A 294 -18.96 26.72 -10.30
CA THR A 294 -18.54 25.42 -9.73
C THR A 294 -19.20 24.28 -10.48
N LEU A 295 -18.42 23.25 -10.82
CA LEU A 295 -18.89 22.04 -11.48
C LEU A 295 -18.88 20.90 -10.47
N ILE A 296 -20.01 20.18 -10.34
CA ILE A 296 -20.12 18.99 -9.49
C ILE A 296 -20.76 17.88 -10.32
N GLU A 297 -20.14 16.71 -10.35
CA GLU A 297 -20.55 15.61 -11.20
C GLU A 297 -21.50 14.65 -10.48
N ASN A 298 -21.37 14.49 -9.17
CA ASN A 298 -22.03 13.38 -8.47
C ASN A 298 -22.84 13.85 -7.25
N ALA A 299 -23.92 13.12 -6.96
CA ALA A 299 -24.71 13.28 -5.74
C ALA A 299 -25.00 11.93 -5.09
N THR A 300 -24.89 11.88 -3.77
CA THR A 300 -25.42 10.79 -2.95
C THR A 300 -26.47 11.35 -2.00
N GLY A 301 -27.68 10.79 -2.07
CA GLY A 301 -28.77 11.05 -1.15
C GLY A 301 -28.47 10.62 0.28
N SER A 302 -29.49 10.71 1.09
CA SER A 302 -29.59 10.38 2.50
C SER A 302 -30.31 9.04 2.67
N SER A 303 -30.72 8.71 3.90
CA SER A 303 -31.67 7.62 4.15
C SER A 303 -33.12 8.14 4.27
N GLY A 304 -33.44 9.29 3.68
CA GLY A 304 -34.77 9.88 3.60
C GLY A 304 -35.30 9.87 2.16
N GLN A 305 -36.49 10.43 1.92
CA GLN A 305 -37.01 10.59 0.54
C GLN A 305 -36.40 11.84 -0.09
N ASP A 306 -35.56 11.66 -1.10
CA ASP A 306 -34.70 12.70 -1.63
C ASP A 306 -35.10 13.19 -3.01
N LEU A 307 -34.66 14.40 -3.34
CA LEU A 307 -34.75 14.97 -4.68
C LEU A 307 -33.34 15.33 -5.14
N LEU A 308 -32.81 14.56 -6.09
CA LEU A 308 -31.50 14.76 -6.66
C LEU A 308 -31.65 15.31 -8.08
N THR A 309 -31.07 16.48 -8.33
CA THR A 309 -31.05 17.13 -9.65
C THR A 309 -29.59 17.28 -10.09
N GLY A 310 -29.24 16.66 -11.21
CA GLY A 310 -27.94 16.85 -11.86
C GLY A 310 -27.87 18.18 -12.63
N ASN A 311 -26.86 18.31 -13.47
CA ASN A 311 -26.59 19.49 -14.27
C ASN A 311 -26.42 19.11 -15.75
N ASP A 312 -25.57 19.81 -16.50
CA ASP A 312 -25.37 19.57 -17.93
C ASP A 312 -24.21 18.59 -18.21
N LEU A 313 -23.57 18.06 -17.16
CA LEU A 313 -22.48 17.10 -17.23
C LEU A 313 -23.02 15.67 -17.18
N ALA A 314 -22.16 14.68 -17.43
CA ALA A 314 -22.51 13.29 -17.14
C ALA A 314 -22.52 13.09 -15.61
N ASN A 315 -23.71 12.99 -15.01
CA ASN A 315 -23.85 12.90 -13.57
C ASN A 315 -24.03 11.47 -13.06
N ARG A 316 -23.58 11.21 -11.83
CA ARG A 316 -23.95 10.01 -11.07
C ARG A 316 -24.81 10.41 -9.87
N LEU A 317 -26.08 10.04 -9.89
CA LEU A 317 -27.04 10.32 -8.82
C LEU A 317 -27.44 9.02 -8.14
N ASP A 318 -27.22 8.92 -6.83
CA ASP A 318 -27.54 7.76 -6.00
C ASP A 318 -28.54 8.16 -4.92
N GLY A 319 -29.81 7.73 -5.05
CA GLY A 319 -30.90 8.01 -4.10
C GLY A 319 -30.69 7.33 -2.74
N SER A 320 -29.98 6.20 -2.72
CA SER A 320 -29.73 5.36 -1.55
C SER A 320 -30.98 4.64 -1.01
N ALA A 321 -31.77 5.24 -0.14
CA ALA A 321 -32.88 4.52 0.51
C ALA A 321 -34.12 5.38 0.67
N ASN A 322 -35.28 4.72 0.65
CA ASN A 322 -36.64 5.25 0.50
C ASN A 322 -36.94 5.69 -0.94
N ASP A 323 -38.12 6.29 -1.13
CA ASP A 323 -38.65 6.64 -2.44
C ASP A 323 -38.05 7.97 -2.91
N ASP A 324 -37.07 7.90 -3.81
CA ASP A 324 -36.31 9.05 -4.27
C ASP A 324 -36.76 9.54 -5.65
N THR A 325 -36.51 10.82 -5.92
CA THR A 325 -36.73 11.44 -7.23
C THR A 325 -35.40 11.91 -7.82
N LEU A 326 -35.02 11.35 -8.97
CA LEU A 326 -33.76 11.62 -9.65
C LEU A 326 -34.03 12.31 -10.99
N ILE A 327 -33.45 13.49 -11.18
CA ILE A 327 -33.47 14.26 -12.43
C ILE A 327 -32.02 14.33 -12.92
N GLY A 328 -31.68 13.59 -13.97
CA GLY A 328 -30.32 13.57 -14.54
C GLY A 328 -29.91 14.95 -15.06
N GLY A 329 -30.65 15.45 -16.04
CA GLY A 329 -30.37 16.75 -16.65
C GLY A 329 -30.09 16.59 -18.14
N LEU A 330 -29.06 17.29 -18.63
CA LEU A 330 -28.45 17.00 -19.92
C LEU A 330 -27.21 16.15 -19.70
N GLY A 331 -26.66 15.56 -20.76
CA GLY A 331 -25.52 14.65 -20.64
C GLY A 331 -25.95 13.19 -20.54
N ASN A 332 -24.98 12.31 -20.26
CA ASN A 332 -25.22 10.88 -20.15
C ASN A 332 -25.13 10.46 -18.68
N ASP A 333 -26.27 10.30 -18.03
CA ASP A 333 -26.31 10.16 -16.58
C ASP A 333 -26.37 8.71 -16.12
N THR A 334 -25.94 8.47 -14.89
CA THR A 334 -26.17 7.23 -14.16
C THR A 334 -27.07 7.52 -12.97
N LEU A 335 -28.31 7.02 -13.02
CA LEU A 335 -29.35 7.22 -12.01
C LEU A 335 -29.56 5.91 -11.25
N ILE A 336 -29.30 5.92 -9.96
CA ILE A 336 -29.43 4.77 -9.06
C ILE A 336 -30.48 5.12 -8.03
N GLY A 337 -31.66 4.50 -8.09
CA GLY A 337 -32.70 4.72 -7.09
C GLY A 337 -32.29 4.17 -5.74
N GLY A 338 -31.93 2.89 -5.71
CA GLY A 338 -31.49 2.22 -4.49
C GLY A 338 -32.61 1.39 -3.89
N HIS A 339 -32.89 1.57 -2.60
CA HIS A 339 -33.96 0.87 -1.91
C HIS A 339 -35.22 1.72 -1.83
N GLY A 340 -36.27 1.42 -2.59
CA GLY A 340 -37.53 2.15 -2.45
C GLY A 340 -38.42 1.95 -3.66
N GLU A 341 -39.42 2.82 -3.81
CA GLU A 341 -40.06 3.07 -5.10
C GLU A 341 -39.54 4.38 -5.71
N ASP A 342 -38.50 4.27 -6.52
CA ASP A 342 -37.74 5.40 -7.04
C ASP A 342 -38.28 5.90 -8.39
N THR A 343 -38.14 7.20 -8.62
CA THR A 343 -38.63 7.88 -9.81
C THR A 343 -37.50 8.60 -10.55
N ALA A 344 -37.20 8.16 -11.78
CA ALA A 344 -36.40 8.94 -12.72
C ALA A 344 -37.29 9.91 -13.51
N VAL A 345 -36.90 11.17 -13.61
CA VAL A 345 -37.68 12.25 -14.23
C VAL A 345 -36.96 12.78 -15.48
N PHE A 346 -37.71 12.85 -16.57
CA PHE A 346 -37.27 13.32 -17.88
C PHE A 346 -38.12 14.52 -18.33
N SER A 347 -37.46 15.53 -18.90
CA SER A 347 -38.09 16.83 -19.23
C SER A 347 -38.91 16.81 -20.53
N GLY A 348 -38.68 15.85 -21.43
CA GLY A 348 -39.42 15.68 -22.69
C GLY A 348 -40.68 14.82 -22.54
N ASN A 349 -41.45 14.69 -23.63
CA ASN A 349 -42.60 13.79 -23.65
C ASN A 349 -42.13 12.34 -23.81
N PHE A 350 -42.93 11.36 -23.40
CA PHE A 350 -42.59 9.94 -23.51
C PHE A 350 -42.18 9.52 -24.93
N ALA A 351 -42.78 10.12 -25.96
CA ALA A 351 -42.48 9.82 -27.36
C ALA A 351 -41.08 10.28 -27.82
N ASP A 352 -40.40 11.11 -27.03
CA ASP A 352 -39.07 11.66 -27.31
C ASP A 352 -37.95 10.75 -26.78
N TYR A 353 -38.28 9.58 -26.23
CA TYR A 353 -37.32 8.66 -25.62
C TYR A 353 -37.47 7.22 -26.13
N THR A 354 -36.33 6.55 -26.26
CA THR A 354 -36.24 5.10 -26.45
C THR A 354 -35.81 4.46 -25.14
N ILE A 355 -36.55 3.44 -24.68
CA ILE A 355 -36.29 2.77 -23.39
C ILE A 355 -35.96 1.31 -23.66
N ILE A 356 -34.78 0.86 -23.25
CA ILE A 356 -34.27 -0.50 -23.47
C ILE A 356 -33.89 -1.11 -22.12
N ALA A 357 -34.53 -2.22 -21.74
CA ALA A 357 -34.12 -2.98 -20.57
C ALA A 357 -32.90 -3.86 -20.89
N GLY A 358 -31.84 -3.73 -20.10
CA GLY A 358 -30.69 -4.62 -20.07
C GLY A 358 -30.79 -5.65 -18.94
N VAL A 359 -29.67 -6.32 -18.62
CA VAL A 359 -29.59 -7.30 -17.51
C VAL A 359 -29.46 -6.60 -16.16
N GLU A 360 -28.67 -5.52 -16.10
CA GLU A 360 -28.39 -4.79 -14.85
C GLU A 360 -29.04 -3.41 -14.81
N ASN A 361 -29.19 -2.76 -15.98
CA ASN A 361 -29.67 -1.39 -16.09
C ASN A 361 -30.71 -1.26 -17.20
N ILE A 362 -31.53 -0.23 -17.09
CA ILE A 362 -32.36 0.27 -18.18
C ILE A 362 -31.59 1.40 -18.84
N THR A 363 -31.50 1.39 -20.17
CA THR A 363 -30.98 2.52 -20.95
C THR A 363 -32.14 3.35 -21.46
N VAL A 364 -32.15 4.64 -21.14
CA VAL A 364 -33.09 5.63 -21.68
C VAL A 364 -32.32 6.55 -22.62
N THR A 365 -32.73 6.62 -23.88
CA THR A 365 -32.06 7.45 -24.89
C THR A 365 -33.00 8.52 -25.41
N SER A 366 -32.61 9.79 -25.31
CA SER A 366 -33.38 10.92 -25.82
C SER A 366 -33.28 11.06 -27.35
N LEU A 367 -34.14 11.88 -27.96
CA LEU A 367 -34.04 12.22 -29.39
C LEU A 367 -32.73 12.94 -29.77
N SER A 368 -32.09 13.64 -28.83
CA SER A 368 -30.76 14.26 -29.01
C SER A 368 -29.63 13.23 -29.03
N GLY A 369 -29.90 11.99 -28.59
CA GLY A 369 -28.91 10.91 -28.50
C GLY A 369 -28.19 10.83 -27.15
N GLU A 370 -28.60 11.63 -26.17
CA GLU A 370 -28.15 11.49 -24.77
C GLU A 370 -28.69 10.18 -24.20
N MET A 371 -27.89 9.52 -23.37
CA MET A 371 -28.15 8.18 -22.86
C MET A 371 -27.96 8.12 -21.35
N ASP A 372 -29.05 7.80 -20.66
CA ASP A 372 -29.06 7.59 -19.21
C ASP A 372 -29.12 6.10 -18.88
N LEU A 373 -28.35 5.71 -17.88
CA LEU A 373 -28.33 4.37 -17.30
C LEU A 373 -29.06 4.38 -15.96
N LEU A 374 -30.13 3.60 -15.87
CA LEU A 374 -31.00 3.54 -14.70
C LEU A 374 -30.85 2.19 -14.01
N ASN A 375 -30.61 2.22 -12.70
CA ASN A 375 -30.56 1.04 -11.83
C ASN A 375 -31.49 1.23 -10.63
N GLY A 376 -32.29 0.21 -10.29
CA GLY A 376 -33.23 0.29 -9.17
C GLY A 376 -34.22 1.46 -9.29
N ILE A 377 -34.79 1.67 -10.49
CA ILE A 377 -35.82 2.70 -10.73
C ILE A 377 -37.13 2.01 -11.09
N GLU A 378 -38.19 2.28 -10.34
CA GLU A 378 -39.51 1.68 -10.54
C GLU A 378 -40.42 2.53 -11.43
N LYS A 379 -40.23 3.86 -11.43
CA LYS A 379 -41.09 4.83 -12.12
C LYS A 379 -40.28 5.73 -13.04
N LEU A 380 -40.78 5.92 -14.27
CA LEU A 380 -40.25 6.87 -15.25
C LEU A 380 -41.28 7.97 -15.47
N SER A 381 -40.95 9.21 -15.10
CA SER A 381 -41.82 10.36 -15.22
C SER A 381 -41.37 11.25 -16.38
N PHE A 382 -42.26 11.47 -17.35
CA PHE A 382 -42.07 12.34 -18.51
C PHE A 382 -43.00 13.55 -18.41
N ALA A 383 -42.80 14.57 -19.24
CA ALA A 383 -43.60 15.80 -19.23
C ALA A 383 -45.10 15.57 -19.44
N ASP A 384 -45.48 14.54 -20.20
CA ASP A 384 -46.87 14.22 -20.56
C ASP A 384 -47.47 13.05 -19.76
N ARG A 385 -46.65 12.23 -19.09
CA ARG A 385 -47.11 11.04 -18.32
C ARG A 385 -46.04 10.45 -17.42
N THR A 386 -46.47 9.66 -16.43
CA THR A 386 -45.62 8.72 -15.69
C THR A 386 -45.95 7.28 -16.09
N THR A 387 -44.93 6.42 -16.16
CA THR A 387 -45.07 4.99 -16.44
C THR A 387 -44.17 4.16 -15.54
N THR A 388 -44.53 2.91 -15.29
CA THR A 388 -43.64 1.95 -14.64
C THR A 388 -42.45 1.64 -15.54
N ALA A 389 -41.26 1.53 -14.95
CA ALA A 389 -40.06 1.08 -15.62
C ALA A 389 -40.23 -0.37 -16.13
N PRO A 390 -39.71 -0.71 -17.33
CA PRO A 390 -39.71 -2.09 -17.79
C PRO A 390 -38.86 -2.98 -16.87
N PRO A 391 -39.28 -4.24 -16.61
CA PRO A 391 -38.46 -5.15 -15.82
C PRO A 391 -37.13 -5.42 -16.54
N LEU A 392 -36.04 -5.52 -15.77
CA LEU A 392 -34.75 -5.96 -16.28
C LEU A 392 -34.86 -7.35 -16.91
N LEU A 393 -34.04 -7.58 -17.94
CA LEU A 393 -33.97 -8.87 -18.58
C LEU A 393 -33.43 -9.91 -17.58
N PRO A 394 -34.00 -11.13 -17.57
CA PRO A 394 -33.42 -12.19 -16.76
C PRO A 394 -31.97 -12.41 -17.21
N PRO A 395 -31.04 -12.62 -16.28
CA PRO A 395 -29.70 -12.99 -16.67
C PRO A 395 -29.78 -14.25 -17.54
N PRO A 396 -28.97 -14.36 -18.61
CA PRO A 396 -28.93 -15.57 -19.40
C PRO A 396 -28.68 -16.78 -18.49
N PRO A 397 -29.26 -17.96 -18.81
CA PRO A 397 -29.02 -19.15 -18.01
C PRO A 397 -27.53 -19.36 -17.90
N THR A 398 -27.03 -19.34 -16.67
CA THR A 398 -25.62 -19.52 -16.38
C THR A 398 -25.24 -20.93 -16.81
N VAL A 399 -24.60 -21.06 -17.97
CA VAL A 399 -23.85 -22.27 -18.28
C VAL A 399 -22.71 -22.28 -17.28
N LYS A 400 -22.87 -23.04 -16.20
CA LYS A 400 -21.81 -23.21 -15.22
C LYS A 400 -20.59 -23.74 -15.98
N PRO A 401 -19.44 -23.04 -15.97
CA PRO A 401 -18.26 -23.50 -16.69
C PRO A 401 -17.89 -24.94 -16.29
N GLU A 402 -17.17 -25.67 -17.14
CA GLU A 402 -16.63 -26.96 -16.73
C GLU A 402 -15.57 -26.74 -15.61
N PRO A 403 -15.66 -27.43 -14.46
CA PRO A 403 -14.73 -27.25 -13.35
C PRO A 403 -13.28 -27.56 -13.76
N ILE A 404 -12.32 -26.83 -13.18
CA ILE A 404 -10.89 -27.19 -13.28
C ILE A 404 -10.52 -28.05 -12.07
N LEU A 405 -9.96 -29.24 -12.32
CA LEU A 405 -9.45 -30.11 -11.27
C LEU A 405 -8.01 -29.71 -10.90
N THR A 406 -7.83 -29.16 -9.70
CA THR A 406 -6.52 -28.81 -9.14
C THR A 406 -6.09 -29.85 -8.12
N VAL A 407 -4.81 -30.25 -8.17
CA VAL A 407 -4.23 -31.30 -7.32
C VAL A 407 -3.00 -30.75 -6.63
N LYS A 408 -2.86 -30.99 -5.33
CA LYS A 408 -1.71 -30.56 -4.52
C LYS A 408 -1.20 -31.73 -3.68
N GLY A 409 0.11 -31.95 -3.69
CA GLY A 409 0.77 -32.90 -2.78
C GLY A 409 1.04 -32.26 -1.42
N SER A 410 0.90 -33.03 -0.35
CA SER A 410 1.33 -32.63 0.99
C SER A 410 2.79 -33.01 1.26
N LEU A 411 3.23 -32.76 2.50
CA LEU A 411 4.41 -33.39 3.07
C LEU A 411 3.97 -34.40 4.14
N VAL A 412 4.78 -35.44 4.37
CA VAL A 412 4.63 -36.37 5.49
C VAL A 412 6.00 -36.80 5.99
N ALA A 413 6.17 -36.97 7.30
CA ALA A 413 7.35 -37.62 7.83
C ALA A 413 7.24 -39.15 7.69
N GLU A 414 8.33 -39.84 7.39
CA GLU A 414 8.36 -41.30 7.51
C GLU A 414 8.33 -41.73 9.00
N THR A 415 8.38 -43.03 9.23
CA THR A 415 8.33 -43.63 10.58
C THR A 415 9.51 -44.59 10.73
N ASP A 416 9.77 -45.08 11.95
CA ASP A 416 10.79 -46.12 12.15
C ASP A 416 10.48 -47.42 11.38
N ALA A 417 11.53 -48.22 11.14
CA ALA A 417 11.45 -49.53 10.46
C ALA A 417 10.21 -50.37 10.85
N GLY A 418 9.32 -50.56 9.87
CA GLY A 418 8.06 -51.31 10.02
C GLY A 418 6.81 -50.45 10.26
N GLY A 419 6.96 -49.14 10.41
CA GLY A 419 5.87 -48.18 10.46
C GLY A 419 5.38 -47.76 9.07
N VAL A 420 4.15 -47.24 9.01
CA VAL A 420 3.52 -46.71 7.80
C VAL A 420 2.93 -45.33 8.11
N SER A 421 3.30 -44.32 7.33
CA SER A 421 2.65 -43.00 7.33
C SER A 421 1.87 -42.78 6.02
N GLN A 422 1.03 -41.74 5.97
CA GLN A 422 0.19 -41.45 4.79
C GLN A 422 0.52 -40.08 4.20
N LEU A 423 1.06 -40.09 2.99
CA LEU A 423 1.21 -38.90 2.16
C LEU A 423 -0.13 -38.60 1.49
N VAL A 424 -0.70 -37.42 1.74
CA VAL A 424 -2.05 -37.06 1.26
C VAL A 424 -1.96 -36.06 0.11
N PHE A 425 -2.62 -36.36 -0.99
CA PHE A 425 -2.86 -35.44 -2.10
C PHE A 425 -4.28 -34.89 -1.98
N SER A 426 -4.39 -33.57 -1.96
CA SER A 426 -5.68 -32.86 -1.93
C SER A 426 -6.10 -32.49 -3.34
N ILE A 427 -7.34 -32.83 -3.68
CA ILE A 427 -7.96 -32.57 -4.96
C ILE A 427 -9.14 -31.62 -4.73
N GLN A 428 -9.18 -30.54 -5.49
CA GLN A 428 -10.17 -29.47 -5.33
C GLN A 428 -10.59 -28.94 -6.70
N PHE A 429 -11.88 -28.61 -6.86
CA PHE A 429 -12.34 -27.84 -8.01
C PHE A 429 -12.03 -26.35 -7.84
N THR A 430 -11.50 -25.74 -8.90
CA THR A 430 -11.20 -24.31 -8.98
C THR A 430 -11.83 -23.68 -10.21
N ASP A 431 -11.96 -22.36 -10.19
CA ASP A 431 -12.23 -21.58 -11.40
C ASP A 431 -10.98 -21.44 -12.29
N GLU A 432 -11.11 -20.69 -13.39
CA GLU A 432 -10.00 -20.38 -14.31
C GLU A 432 -8.88 -19.53 -13.71
N ASN A 433 -9.13 -18.88 -12.56
CA ASN A 433 -8.18 -18.06 -11.82
C ASN A 433 -7.53 -18.83 -10.65
N GLY A 434 -7.94 -20.09 -10.40
CA GLY A 434 -7.42 -20.94 -9.33
C GLY A 434 -8.11 -20.77 -7.96
N ALA A 435 -9.28 -20.10 -7.89
CA ALA A 435 -10.00 -19.87 -6.64
C ALA A 435 -10.86 -21.10 -6.24
N PRO A 436 -10.81 -21.57 -4.97
CA PRO A 436 -11.38 -22.87 -4.56
C PRO A 436 -12.81 -22.88 -3.99
N ALA A 437 -13.44 -21.75 -3.65
CA ALA A 437 -14.41 -21.72 -2.55
C ALA A 437 -15.76 -22.44 -2.79
N ASP A 438 -16.43 -22.34 -3.95
CA ASP A 438 -17.82 -22.83 -4.09
C ASP A 438 -18.12 -23.56 -5.41
N TYR A 439 -17.08 -24.04 -6.10
CA TYR A 439 -17.26 -24.67 -7.40
C TYR A 439 -17.67 -26.15 -7.26
N ILE A 440 -18.98 -26.42 -7.26
CA ILE A 440 -19.54 -27.79 -7.31
C ILE A 440 -19.89 -28.20 -8.74
N SER A 441 -19.72 -29.47 -9.09
CA SER A 441 -20.24 -30.02 -10.35
C SER A 441 -21.63 -30.60 -10.16
N ASP A 442 -22.54 -30.38 -11.12
CA ASP A 442 -23.86 -31.03 -11.16
C ASP A 442 -23.79 -32.46 -11.73
N ASN A 443 -22.67 -32.81 -12.35
CA ASN A 443 -22.37 -34.15 -12.89
C ASN A 443 -21.22 -34.81 -12.10
N PRO A 444 -21.17 -36.15 -12.01
CA PRO A 444 -20.03 -36.82 -11.38
C PRO A 444 -18.74 -36.54 -12.16
N VAL A 445 -17.66 -36.26 -11.42
CA VAL A 445 -16.30 -36.13 -12.00
C VAL A 445 -15.51 -37.37 -11.64
N SER A 446 -14.90 -38.02 -12.63
CA SER A 446 -14.12 -39.25 -12.40
C SER A 446 -12.76 -39.20 -13.07
N PHE A 447 -11.74 -39.78 -12.43
CA PHE A 447 -10.37 -39.84 -12.95
C PHE A 447 -9.62 -41.04 -12.34
N GLN A 448 -8.51 -41.42 -12.99
CA GLN A 448 -7.55 -42.39 -12.49
C GLN A 448 -6.37 -41.68 -11.82
N VAL A 449 -5.93 -42.19 -10.68
CA VAL A 449 -4.67 -41.80 -10.03
C VAL A 449 -3.72 -42.97 -9.98
N THR A 450 -2.43 -42.71 -10.25
CA THR A 450 -1.37 -43.72 -10.21
C THR A 450 -0.08 -43.10 -9.68
N THR A 451 0.64 -43.80 -8.79
CA THR A 451 1.98 -43.37 -8.40
C THR A 451 2.95 -43.53 -9.57
N GLY A 452 3.60 -42.44 -9.97
CA GLY A 452 4.49 -42.39 -11.12
C GLY A 452 5.93 -42.80 -10.83
N SER A 453 6.77 -42.79 -11.87
CA SER A 453 8.16 -43.23 -11.81
C SER A 453 9.19 -42.10 -11.78
N HIS A 454 8.76 -40.83 -11.79
CA HIS A 454 9.67 -39.67 -11.79
C HIS A 454 9.93 -39.07 -10.40
N GLY A 455 9.32 -39.64 -9.35
CA GLY A 455 9.67 -39.32 -7.97
C GLY A 455 11.05 -39.90 -7.58
N THR A 456 11.69 -39.33 -6.56
CA THR A 456 12.98 -39.84 -6.05
C THR A 456 12.82 -41.04 -5.10
N ALA A 457 11.61 -41.29 -4.60
CA ALA A 457 11.30 -42.46 -3.78
C ALA A 457 11.21 -43.75 -4.63
N ALA A 458 11.76 -44.84 -4.13
CA ALA A 458 11.72 -46.16 -4.74
C ALA A 458 10.44 -46.92 -4.35
N ALA A 459 9.65 -47.27 -5.35
CA ALA A 459 8.40 -48.01 -5.16
C ALA A 459 8.65 -49.40 -4.54
N GLY A 460 7.91 -49.74 -3.49
CA GLY A 460 8.04 -50.99 -2.74
C GLY A 460 9.12 -50.98 -1.64
N ALA A 461 10.05 -50.03 -1.68
CA ALA A 461 11.02 -49.78 -0.60
C ALA A 461 10.55 -48.61 0.29
N ASP A 462 10.23 -47.48 -0.32
CA ASP A 462 9.89 -46.22 0.37
C ASP A 462 8.38 -45.97 0.46
N TYR A 463 7.59 -46.58 -0.44
CA TYR A 463 6.13 -46.44 -0.45
C TYR A 463 5.45 -47.63 -1.12
N GLN A 464 4.16 -47.84 -0.84
CA GLN A 464 3.34 -48.82 -1.54
C GLN A 464 2.77 -48.23 -2.83
N PRO A 465 3.04 -48.80 -4.02
CA PRO A 465 2.48 -48.30 -5.28
C PRO A 465 0.95 -48.25 -5.23
N LEU A 466 0.37 -47.17 -5.76
CA LEU A 466 -1.08 -46.96 -5.79
C LEU A 466 -1.57 -46.85 -7.23
N THR A 467 -2.70 -47.50 -7.53
CA THR A 467 -3.50 -47.26 -8.73
C THR A 467 -4.97 -47.34 -8.34
N GLN A 468 -5.72 -46.25 -8.53
CA GLN A 468 -7.10 -46.15 -8.05
C GLN A 468 -7.94 -45.25 -8.95
N ARG A 469 -9.21 -45.64 -9.18
CA ARG A 469 -10.22 -44.75 -9.78
C ARG A 469 -10.93 -43.96 -8.68
N VAL A 470 -11.06 -42.66 -8.91
CA VAL A 470 -11.64 -41.69 -7.98
C VAL A 470 -12.86 -41.07 -8.64
N THR A 471 -13.94 -40.92 -7.88
CA THR A 471 -15.17 -40.24 -8.32
C THR A 471 -15.59 -39.23 -7.27
N ILE A 472 -15.74 -37.97 -7.68
CA ILE A 472 -16.35 -36.88 -6.89
C ILE A 472 -17.82 -36.83 -7.29
N ALA A 473 -18.73 -37.04 -6.33
CA ALA A 473 -20.16 -37.08 -6.60
C ALA A 473 -20.73 -35.68 -6.92
N PRO A 474 -21.87 -35.58 -7.63
CA PRO A 474 -22.57 -34.31 -7.82
C PRO A 474 -22.77 -33.57 -6.50
N GLY A 475 -22.54 -32.25 -6.50
CA GLY A 475 -22.66 -31.41 -5.30
C GLY A 475 -21.45 -31.45 -4.36
N GLN A 476 -20.42 -32.25 -4.64
CA GLN A 476 -19.13 -32.21 -3.95
C GLN A 476 -18.09 -31.42 -4.77
N ASN A 477 -17.04 -30.93 -4.12
CA ASN A 477 -15.98 -30.12 -4.75
C ASN A 477 -14.55 -30.62 -4.50
N SER A 478 -14.38 -31.74 -3.79
CA SER A 478 -13.05 -32.19 -3.36
C SER A 478 -12.96 -33.69 -3.14
N ALA A 479 -11.72 -34.19 -3.14
CA ALA A 479 -11.35 -35.54 -2.75
C ALA A 479 -9.92 -35.55 -2.17
N THR A 480 -9.57 -36.61 -1.45
CA THR A 480 -8.20 -36.85 -0.98
C THR A 480 -7.71 -38.23 -1.41
N ILE A 481 -6.43 -38.33 -1.72
CA ILE A 481 -5.75 -39.58 -2.08
C ILE A 481 -4.59 -39.79 -1.12
N ALA A 482 -4.55 -40.93 -0.45
CA ALA A 482 -3.48 -41.27 0.48
C ALA A 482 -2.56 -42.34 -0.14
N VAL A 483 -1.25 -42.08 -0.14
CA VAL A 483 -0.22 -43.06 -0.49
C VAL A 483 0.49 -43.48 0.80
N ASN A 484 0.58 -44.79 1.04
CA ASN A 484 1.27 -45.33 2.21
C ASN A 484 2.78 -45.23 2.00
N VAL A 485 3.46 -44.52 2.90
CA VAL A 485 4.92 -44.37 2.98
C VAL A 485 5.46 -45.41 3.96
N LEU A 486 6.53 -46.11 3.58
CA LEU A 486 7.15 -47.18 4.36
C LEU A 486 8.36 -46.64 5.10
N GLY A 487 8.37 -46.80 6.42
CA GLY A 487 9.39 -46.27 7.30
C GLY A 487 10.63 -47.16 7.47
N ASN A 488 11.79 -46.54 7.75
CA ASN A 488 13.06 -47.23 8.00
C ASN A 488 13.84 -46.65 9.20
N LYS A 489 15.14 -46.93 9.38
CA LYS A 489 15.99 -46.44 10.51
C LYS A 489 17.30 -45.82 10.05
N ILE A 490 17.41 -45.61 8.75
CA ILE A 490 18.59 -45.14 8.06
C ILE A 490 18.25 -43.78 7.52
N TYR A 491 18.91 -42.77 8.06
CA TYR A 491 18.89 -41.46 7.44
C TYR A 491 19.46 -41.53 6.02
N ASP A 492 18.60 -41.41 5.01
CA ASP A 492 18.88 -41.44 3.58
C ASP A 492 18.29 -40.24 2.81
N GLY A 493 17.65 -39.31 3.53
CA GLY A 493 17.26 -37.99 3.05
C GLY A 493 15.83 -37.92 2.52
N ASN A 494 15.32 -36.69 2.35
CA ASN A 494 13.94 -36.46 1.90
C ASN A 494 13.72 -36.98 0.47
N LYS A 495 12.56 -37.60 0.22
CA LYS A 495 12.21 -38.20 -1.07
C LYS A 495 10.89 -37.66 -1.60
N THR A 496 10.65 -37.75 -2.91
CA THR A 496 9.40 -37.34 -3.54
C THR A 496 8.65 -38.52 -4.13
N ILE A 497 7.32 -38.49 -4.01
CA ILE A 497 6.41 -39.44 -4.67
C ILE A 497 5.58 -38.67 -5.70
N GLU A 498 5.63 -39.11 -6.96
CA GLU A 498 4.81 -38.57 -8.04
C GLU A 498 3.41 -39.20 -8.00
N LEU A 499 2.37 -38.39 -8.07
CA LEU A 499 0.99 -38.80 -8.35
C LEU A 499 0.59 -38.31 -9.74
N VAL A 500 0.26 -39.25 -10.63
CA VAL A 500 -0.22 -38.99 -11.98
C VAL A 500 -1.74 -39.10 -12.01
N VAL A 501 -2.39 -38.06 -12.50
CA VAL A 501 -3.84 -38.01 -12.71
C VAL A 501 -4.12 -38.12 -14.22
N SER A 502 -5.03 -39.03 -14.59
CA SER A 502 -5.35 -39.35 -15.99
C SER A 502 -6.82 -39.77 -16.14
N ASP A 503 -7.29 -39.97 -17.38
CA ASP A 503 -8.66 -40.44 -17.68
C ASP A 503 -9.74 -39.56 -17.01
N LEU A 504 -9.51 -38.24 -16.99
CA LEU A 504 -10.42 -37.27 -16.37
C LEU A 504 -11.68 -37.09 -17.23
N GLN A 505 -12.84 -37.19 -16.59
CA GLN A 505 -14.16 -37.00 -17.20
C GLN A 505 -15.02 -36.10 -16.30
N GLY A 506 -15.75 -35.15 -16.90
CA GLY A 506 -16.64 -34.22 -16.20
C GLY A 506 -15.95 -32.97 -15.63
N ALA A 507 -14.66 -32.81 -15.88
CA ALA A 507 -13.84 -31.65 -15.53
C ALA A 507 -12.65 -31.56 -16.51
N LYS A 508 -11.94 -30.43 -16.49
CA LYS A 508 -10.68 -30.25 -17.22
C LYS A 508 -9.49 -30.06 -16.27
N LEU A 509 -8.29 -30.40 -16.72
CA LEU A 509 -7.04 -30.00 -16.06
C LEU A 509 -6.62 -28.59 -16.52
N THR A 510 -5.80 -27.90 -15.74
CA THR A 510 -5.20 -26.63 -16.12
C THR A 510 -4.52 -26.74 -17.48
N GLY A 511 -4.84 -25.83 -18.40
CA GLY A 511 -4.31 -25.85 -19.78
C GLY A 511 -4.89 -26.93 -20.69
N GLY A 512 -5.89 -27.72 -20.25
CA GLY A 512 -6.56 -28.73 -21.06
C GLY A 512 -5.74 -29.99 -21.34
N ALA A 513 -4.67 -30.23 -20.56
CA ALA A 513 -3.85 -31.42 -20.70
C ALA A 513 -4.65 -32.71 -20.39
N PRO A 514 -4.36 -33.84 -21.06
CA PRO A 514 -5.03 -35.13 -20.79
C PRO A 514 -4.55 -35.79 -19.48
N THR A 515 -3.42 -35.36 -18.95
CA THR A 515 -2.79 -35.89 -17.72
C THR A 515 -2.03 -34.80 -16.98
N THR A 516 -1.87 -34.93 -15.66
CA THR A 516 -0.99 -34.07 -14.85
C THR A 516 -0.22 -34.89 -13.82
N SER A 517 0.97 -34.41 -13.46
CA SER A 517 1.83 -35.00 -12.42
C SER A 517 2.01 -34.00 -11.28
N VAL A 518 1.82 -34.46 -10.05
CA VAL A 518 2.02 -33.66 -8.83
C VAL A 518 2.88 -34.45 -7.86
N TYR A 519 3.76 -33.78 -7.13
CA TYR A 519 4.68 -34.42 -6.20
C TYR A 519 4.27 -34.13 -4.76
N GLY A 520 4.36 -35.14 -3.90
CA GLY A 520 4.36 -34.99 -2.45
C GLY A 520 5.72 -35.34 -1.86
N LEU A 521 6.04 -34.72 -0.72
CA LEU A 521 7.35 -34.83 -0.07
C LEU A 521 7.29 -35.80 1.12
N VAL A 522 8.20 -36.77 1.14
CA VAL A 522 8.49 -37.63 2.29
C VAL A 522 9.69 -37.05 3.01
N VAL A 523 9.52 -36.69 4.28
CA VAL A 523 10.56 -36.16 5.15
C VAL A 523 11.15 -37.30 5.96
N ASP A 524 12.46 -37.46 5.86
CA ASP A 524 13.21 -38.43 6.66
C ASP A 524 13.34 -37.90 8.10
N ASN A 525 12.89 -38.68 9.08
CA ASN A 525 12.86 -38.33 10.49
C ASN A 525 13.93 -39.04 11.33
N ASP A 526 14.87 -39.74 10.70
CA ASP A 526 15.99 -40.38 11.38
C ASP A 526 17.10 -39.39 11.75
N ILE A 527 17.88 -39.70 12.80
CA ILE A 527 18.96 -38.82 13.26
C ILE A 527 20.14 -38.90 12.28
N PRO A 528 20.60 -37.78 11.69
CA PRO A 528 21.79 -37.80 10.83
C PRO A 528 23.04 -38.15 11.67
N PRO A 529 23.98 -38.95 11.14
CA PRO A 529 25.20 -39.32 11.86
C PRO A 529 26.04 -38.08 12.21
N GLN A 530 26.51 -37.97 13.45
CA GLN A 530 27.56 -37.01 13.82
C GLN A 530 28.93 -37.58 13.42
N PHE A 531 29.69 -36.84 12.62
CA PHE A 531 30.97 -37.29 12.09
C PHE A 531 32.06 -36.23 12.30
N SER A 532 33.20 -36.69 12.82
CA SER A 532 34.45 -35.94 12.89
C SER A 532 35.59 -36.82 12.35
N ILE A 533 36.36 -36.33 11.39
CA ILE A 533 37.56 -36.99 10.84
C ILE A 533 38.53 -37.30 11.98
N THR A 534 38.77 -36.31 12.84
CA THR A 534 39.71 -36.41 13.95
C THR A 534 39.25 -37.43 14.99
N ALA A 535 37.96 -37.42 15.35
CA ALA A 535 37.42 -38.42 16.27
C ALA A 535 37.43 -39.83 15.65
N TYR A 536 37.02 -39.95 14.38
CA TYR A 536 36.99 -41.23 13.68
C TYR A 536 38.39 -41.82 13.54
N ARG A 537 39.41 -40.99 13.26
CA ARG A 537 40.82 -41.39 13.24
C ARG A 537 41.31 -41.80 14.62
N ALA A 538 41.00 -41.04 15.67
CA ALA A 538 41.41 -41.36 17.03
C ALA A 538 40.79 -42.65 17.56
N LEU A 539 39.52 -42.91 17.24
CA LEU A 539 38.76 -44.05 17.74
C LEU A 539 38.98 -45.35 16.95
N ASN A 540 39.51 -45.24 15.72
CA ASN A 540 39.76 -46.36 14.80
C ASN A 540 41.24 -46.37 14.34
N PRO A 541 42.17 -46.93 15.14
CA PRO A 541 43.61 -46.88 14.86
C PRO A 541 44.03 -47.55 13.54
N ASP A 542 43.26 -48.53 13.06
CA ASP A 542 43.46 -49.18 11.77
C ASP A 542 43.22 -48.22 10.60
N VAL A 543 42.19 -47.36 10.71
CA VAL A 543 41.91 -46.29 9.75
C VAL A 543 43.03 -45.24 9.78
N ALA A 544 43.49 -44.86 10.97
CA ALA A 544 44.62 -43.94 11.13
C ALA A 544 45.91 -44.47 10.48
N ALA A 545 46.22 -45.75 10.68
CA ALA A 545 47.40 -46.38 10.09
C ALA A 545 47.31 -46.51 8.56
N ALA A 546 46.10 -46.74 8.02
CA ALA A 546 45.89 -46.92 6.58
C ALA A 546 45.87 -45.61 5.79
N TYR A 547 45.27 -44.56 6.34
CA TYR A 547 44.99 -43.31 5.61
C TYR A 547 45.71 -42.08 6.16
N GLY A 548 46.40 -42.20 7.30
CA GLY A 548 47.13 -41.09 7.93
C GLY A 548 46.21 -39.88 8.18
N ASN A 549 46.55 -38.74 7.58
CA ASN A 549 45.79 -37.49 7.71
C ASN A 549 44.95 -37.16 6.47
N ASP A 550 44.72 -38.11 5.55
CA ASP A 550 43.87 -37.89 4.38
C ASP A 550 42.38 -37.87 4.78
N ALA A 551 41.90 -36.67 5.10
CA ALA A 551 40.52 -36.38 5.48
C ALA A 551 39.47 -36.95 4.51
N THR A 552 39.73 -36.83 3.19
CA THR A 552 38.76 -37.24 2.17
C THR A 552 38.71 -38.77 2.06
N ALA A 553 39.87 -39.44 2.10
CA ALA A 553 39.93 -40.90 2.11
C ALA A 553 39.29 -41.50 3.38
N ILE A 554 39.49 -40.86 4.53
CA ILE A 554 38.88 -41.24 5.81
C ILE A 554 37.35 -41.10 5.75
N ALA A 555 36.83 -40.01 5.17
CA ALA A 555 35.40 -39.82 4.96
C ALA A 555 34.80 -40.90 4.04
N TRP A 556 35.46 -41.23 2.93
CA TRP A 556 35.03 -42.31 2.04
C TRP A 556 35.04 -43.67 2.71
N HIS A 557 36.01 -43.95 3.58
CA HIS A 557 36.01 -45.18 4.37
C HIS A 557 34.78 -45.25 5.28
N TYR A 558 34.42 -44.14 5.94
CA TYR A 558 33.23 -44.10 6.78
C TYR A 558 31.94 -44.34 5.99
N ILE A 559 31.78 -43.67 4.85
CA ILE A 559 30.58 -43.81 3.97
C ILE A 559 30.43 -45.25 3.47
N ASN A 560 31.52 -45.86 2.98
CA ASN A 560 31.45 -47.17 2.34
C ASN A 560 31.41 -48.34 3.34
N TYR A 561 32.00 -48.18 4.52
CA TYR A 561 32.19 -49.27 5.48
C TYR A 561 31.84 -48.88 6.91
N GLY A 562 32.43 -47.78 7.42
CA GLY A 562 32.37 -47.41 8.83
C GLY A 562 30.96 -47.24 9.41
N ARG A 563 30.04 -46.64 8.63
CA ARG A 563 28.64 -46.44 9.03
C ARG A 563 27.90 -47.77 9.18
N ALA A 564 28.04 -48.67 8.22
CA ALA A 564 27.38 -49.98 8.24
C ALA A 564 27.96 -50.89 9.34
N GLU A 565 29.24 -50.74 9.66
CA GLU A 565 29.92 -51.48 10.72
C GLU A 565 29.63 -50.94 12.14
N GLY A 566 28.99 -49.77 12.26
CA GLY A 566 28.69 -49.14 13.55
C GLY A 566 29.92 -48.57 14.26
N ARG A 567 30.95 -48.17 13.51
CA ARG A 567 32.18 -47.59 14.10
C ARG A 567 31.93 -46.21 14.69
N ALA A 568 32.53 -45.95 15.85
CA ALA A 568 32.43 -44.65 16.51
C ALA A 568 33.17 -43.57 15.72
N ALA A 569 32.50 -42.44 15.47
CA ALA A 569 32.97 -41.36 14.59
C ALA A 569 32.85 -39.95 15.20
N SER A 570 32.54 -39.84 16.50
CA SER A 570 32.43 -38.59 17.24
C SER A 570 32.84 -38.81 18.71
N GLY A 571 32.95 -37.73 19.49
CA GLY A 571 33.23 -37.80 20.94
C GLY A 571 34.70 -37.78 21.35
N PHE A 572 35.59 -37.35 20.44
CA PHE A 572 36.99 -37.06 20.75
C PHE A 572 37.42 -35.76 20.05
N ASP A 573 38.09 -34.88 20.80
CA ASP A 573 38.61 -33.61 20.35
C ASP A 573 40.01 -33.39 20.99
N PRO A 574 41.09 -33.21 20.20
CA PRO A 574 42.46 -33.09 20.71
C PRO A 574 42.62 -31.90 21.66
N GLU A 575 42.00 -30.76 21.35
CA GLU A 575 42.08 -29.53 22.12
C GLU A 575 41.37 -29.71 23.46
N ALA A 576 40.18 -30.32 23.48
CA ALA A 576 39.46 -30.72 24.69
C ALA A 576 40.29 -31.70 25.51
N TYR A 577 40.91 -32.68 24.84
CA TYR A 577 41.72 -33.68 25.50
C TYR A 577 42.95 -33.07 26.18
N ALA A 578 43.63 -32.13 25.54
CA ALA A 578 44.70 -31.37 26.18
C ALA A 578 44.18 -30.45 27.28
N ALA A 579 43.12 -29.69 27.00
CA ALA A 579 42.56 -28.70 27.90
C ALA A 579 41.96 -29.29 29.18
N LEU A 580 41.42 -30.51 29.12
CA LEU A 580 40.80 -31.25 30.23
C LEU A 580 41.80 -32.08 31.03
N ASN A 581 43.00 -32.35 30.48
CA ASN A 581 44.07 -33.11 31.12
C ASN A 581 45.35 -32.25 31.20
N PRO A 582 45.56 -31.45 32.27
CA PRO A 582 46.64 -30.47 32.34
C PRO A 582 48.05 -31.05 32.19
N ASP A 583 48.25 -32.31 32.57
CA ASP A 583 49.50 -33.04 32.38
C ASP A 583 49.79 -33.29 30.89
N LEU A 584 48.76 -33.55 30.09
CA LEU A 584 48.90 -33.74 28.64
C LEU A 584 49.18 -32.43 27.93
N PHE A 585 48.51 -31.34 28.32
CA PHE A 585 48.82 -30.02 27.79
C PHE A 585 50.26 -29.59 28.15
N ALA A 586 50.74 -29.91 29.35
CA ALA A 586 52.13 -29.64 29.73
C ALA A 586 53.15 -30.48 28.95
N ALA A 587 52.80 -31.72 28.60
CA ALA A 587 53.68 -32.66 27.88
C ALA A 587 53.69 -32.44 26.36
N PHE A 588 52.52 -32.18 25.77
CA PHE A 588 52.31 -32.21 24.32
C PHE A 588 51.81 -30.87 23.75
N GLY A 589 51.42 -29.91 24.61
CA GLY A 589 50.73 -28.71 24.17
C GLY A 589 49.44 -29.07 23.42
N LEU A 590 49.23 -28.44 22.27
CA LEU A 590 48.13 -28.72 21.34
C LEU A 590 48.61 -29.53 20.11
N ASN A 591 49.65 -30.35 20.26
CA ASN A 591 50.08 -31.23 19.18
C ASN A 591 49.07 -32.37 19.00
N GLU A 592 48.18 -32.20 18.01
CA GLU A 592 47.09 -33.14 17.68
C GLU A 592 47.59 -34.60 17.52
N GLU A 593 48.67 -34.82 16.77
CA GLU A 593 49.18 -36.17 16.52
C GLU A 593 49.69 -36.84 17.80
N ALA A 594 50.40 -36.10 18.65
CA ALA A 594 50.85 -36.61 19.94
C ALA A 594 49.68 -36.92 20.88
N LEU A 595 48.64 -36.09 20.87
CA LEU A 595 47.44 -36.26 21.69
C LEU A 595 46.59 -37.45 21.22
N ILE A 596 46.42 -37.64 19.92
CA ILE A 596 45.74 -38.81 19.34
C ILE A 596 46.51 -40.09 19.67
N ASN A 597 47.83 -40.09 19.46
CA ASN A 597 48.66 -41.25 19.79
C ASN A 597 48.58 -41.60 21.28
N HIS A 598 48.61 -40.60 22.16
CA HIS A 598 48.41 -40.82 23.59
C HIS A 598 47.00 -41.36 23.91
N TYR A 599 45.96 -40.81 23.29
CA TYR A 599 44.58 -41.26 23.51
C TYR A 599 44.37 -42.71 23.08
N GLN A 600 44.91 -43.08 21.91
CA GLN A 600 44.85 -44.44 21.37
C GLN A 600 45.60 -45.45 22.24
N GLN A 601 46.77 -45.08 22.76
CA GLN A 601 47.62 -45.99 23.54
C GLN A 601 47.19 -46.11 25.00
N TYR A 602 46.74 -45.01 25.63
CA TYR A 602 46.52 -44.94 27.07
C TYR A 602 45.18 -44.27 27.41
N GLY A 603 44.92 -43.08 26.85
CA GLY A 603 43.84 -42.21 27.28
C GLY A 603 42.44 -42.83 27.28
N ARG A 604 42.13 -43.63 26.27
CA ARG A 604 40.84 -44.32 26.15
C ARG A 604 40.65 -45.37 27.25
N ALA A 605 41.69 -46.16 27.53
CA ALA A 605 41.64 -47.18 28.57
C ALA A 605 41.61 -46.56 29.98
N GLU A 606 42.25 -45.40 30.14
CA GLU A 606 42.25 -44.63 31.39
C GLU A 606 40.95 -43.85 31.64
N GLY A 607 40.04 -43.78 30.65
CA GLY A 607 38.78 -43.04 30.78
C GLY A 607 38.97 -41.53 30.88
N ARG A 608 40.06 -40.99 30.33
CA ARG A 608 40.35 -39.55 30.38
C ARG A 608 39.33 -38.76 29.56
N ALA A 609 38.90 -37.62 30.10
CA ALA A 609 37.95 -36.73 29.44
C ALA A 609 38.57 -36.17 28.14
N ALA A 610 37.87 -36.32 27.02
CA ALA A 610 38.38 -35.99 25.68
C ALA A 610 37.36 -35.22 24.82
N TYR A 611 36.33 -34.68 25.46
CA TYR A 611 35.26 -33.92 24.81
C TYR A 611 34.65 -32.96 25.83
N GLY A 612 34.03 -31.88 25.36
CA GLY A 612 33.31 -30.92 26.21
C GLY A 612 34.02 -29.59 26.46
N PHE A 613 35.03 -29.27 25.64
CA PHE A 613 35.70 -27.98 25.62
C PHE A 613 36.10 -27.68 24.17
N THR A 614 35.84 -26.48 23.66
CA THR A 614 36.51 -25.98 22.46
C THR A 614 37.08 -24.60 22.74
N VAL A 615 38.26 -24.33 22.18
CA VAL A 615 38.97 -23.05 22.37
C VAL A 615 38.15 -21.88 21.84
N GLU A 616 37.49 -22.08 20.71
CA GLU A 616 36.63 -21.12 20.04
C GLU A 616 35.41 -20.76 20.91
N SER A 617 34.68 -21.75 21.43
CA SER A 617 33.58 -21.50 22.38
C SER A 617 34.08 -20.79 23.62
N TYR A 618 35.23 -21.20 24.14
CA TYR A 618 35.81 -20.62 25.35
C TYR A 618 36.20 -19.14 25.15
N ALA A 619 36.76 -18.78 24.00
CA ALA A 619 37.06 -17.38 23.68
C ALA A 619 35.80 -16.54 23.46
N MET A 620 34.81 -17.08 22.75
CA MET A 620 33.61 -16.34 22.32
C MET A 620 32.61 -16.13 23.45
N LEU A 621 32.41 -17.13 24.30
CA LEU A 621 31.51 -17.04 25.45
C LEU A 621 32.13 -16.26 26.62
N ASN A 622 33.41 -15.89 26.51
CA ASN A 622 34.14 -15.08 27.48
C ASN A 622 34.84 -13.90 26.77
N PRO A 623 34.11 -12.83 26.42
CA PRO A 623 34.62 -11.76 25.57
C PRO A 623 35.86 -11.04 26.11
N ASP A 624 36.05 -11.04 27.44
CA ASP A 624 37.25 -10.52 28.09
C ASP A 624 38.50 -11.32 27.70
N LEU A 625 38.37 -12.64 27.55
CA LEU A 625 39.48 -13.51 27.13
C LEU A 625 39.84 -13.31 25.66
N TYR A 626 38.85 -13.17 24.78
CA TYR A 626 39.13 -12.83 23.38
C TYR A 626 39.83 -11.47 23.26
N ARG A 627 39.39 -10.46 24.01
CA ARG A 627 40.07 -9.15 24.05
C ARG A 627 41.51 -9.24 24.56
N ALA A 628 41.78 -10.17 25.48
CA ALA A 628 43.11 -10.34 26.08
C ALA A 628 44.07 -11.20 25.25
N PHE A 629 43.56 -12.26 24.62
CA PHE A 629 44.38 -13.31 23.99
C PHE A 629 44.14 -13.47 22.49
N GLY A 630 43.10 -12.86 21.92
CA GLY A 630 42.69 -13.10 20.52
C GLY A 630 42.48 -14.59 20.26
N ASN A 631 43.01 -15.09 19.15
CA ASN A 631 42.94 -16.51 18.76
C ASN A 631 44.17 -17.30 19.26
N ASN A 632 44.87 -16.82 20.28
CA ASN A 632 45.99 -17.57 20.83
C ASN A 632 45.49 -18.77 21.63
N GLU A 633 45.29 -19.89 20.94
CA GLU A 633 44.70 -21.11 21.50
C GLU A 633 45.48 -21.63 22.69
N THR A 634 46.81 -21.59 22.61
CA THR A 634 47.68 -22.01 23.71
C THR A 634 47.45 -21.15 24.95
N ALA A 635 47.34 -19.83 24.81
CA ALA A 635 47.08 -18.92 25.93
C ALA A 635 45.66 -19.11 26.50
N LEU A 636 44.67 -19.36 25.65
CA LEU A 636 43.28 -19.62 26.06
C LEU A 636 43.15 -20.94 26.82
N VAL A 637 43.79 -22.01 26.36
CA VAL A 637 43.83 -23.29 27.07
C VAL A 637 44.60 -23.16 28.39
N GLN A 638 45.73 -22.45 28.40
CA GLN A 638 46.45 -22.15 29.63
C GLN A 638 45.59 -21.37 30.64
N HIS A 639 44.82 -20.40 30.15
CA HIS A 639 43.88 -19.64 30.98
C HIS A 639 42.79 -20.57 31.54
N TYR A 640 42.20 -21.43 30.71
CA TYR A 640 41.19 -22.39 31.14
C TYR A 640 41.71 -23.32 32.23
N ILE A 641 42.88 -23.92 32.03
CA ILE A 641 43.54 -24.83 32.97
C ILE A 641 43.80 -24.12 34.31
N LYS A 642 44.29 -22.88 34.26
CA LYS A 642 44.75 -22.16 35.45
C LYS A 642 43.64 -21.46 36.23
N TYR A 643 42.63 -20.94 35.54
CA TYR A 643 41.60 -20.08 36.10
C TYR A 643 40.20 -20.48 35.67
N GLY A 644 39.98 -20.68 34.36
CA GLY A 644 38.65 -20.85 33.78
C GLY A 644 37.80 -21.96 34.38
N ARG A 645 38.41 -23.10 34.73
CA ARG A 645 37.70 -24.21 35.40
C ARG A 645 37.20 -23.83 36.78
N ALA A 646 38.05 -23.19 37.59
CA ALA A 646 37.70 -22.79 38.96
C ALA A 646 36.64 -21.67 38.96
N GLU A 647 36.66 -20.82 37.93
CA GLU A 647 35.72 -19.73 37.71
C GLU A 647 34.37 -20.22 37.14
N GLY A 648 34.27 -21.48 36.69
CA GLY A 648 33.04 -22.01 36.08
C GLY A 648 32.70 -21.36 34.74
N ARG A 649 33.70 -20.87 34.01
CA ARG A 649 33.49 -20.18 32.73
C ARG A 649 32.91 -21.14 31.68
N PRO A 650 31.96 -20.69 30.83
CA PRO A 650 31.37 -21.51 29.79
C PRO A 650 32.40 -21.93 28.73
N THR A 651 32.34 -23.21 28.30
CA THR A 651 33.32 -23.84 27.39
C THR A 651 32.69 -24.48 26.15
N LEU A 652 31.37 -24.44 26.04
CA LEU A 652 30.56 -25.03 24.96
C LEU A 652 29.35 -24.14 24.71
N GLY A 653 28.84 -24.17 23.48
CA GLY A 653 27.60 -23.48 23.09
C GLY A 653 27.78 -22.45 21.97
N PHE A 654 28.96 -22.38 21.36
CA PHE A 654 29.22 -21.59 20.17
C PHE A 654 30.02 -22.41 19.13
N ASP A 655 29.48 -22.52 17.93
CA ASP A 655 30.10 -23.16 16.77
C ASP A 655 30.26 -22.14 15.63
N VAL A 656 31.50 -21.95 15.20
CA VAL A 656 31.88 -20.98 14.14
C VAL A 656 31.33 -21.42 12.78
N GLU A 657 31.39 -22.71 12.45
CA GLU A 657 30.88 -23.22 11.17
C GLU A 657 29.37 -23.02 11.09
N ALA A 658 28.65 -23.29 12.19
CA ALA A 658 27.22 -23.03 12.28
C ALA A 658 26.87 -21.54 12.21
N TYR A 659 27.68 -20.67 12.82
CA TYR A 659 27.47 -19.23 12.72
C TYR A 659 27.64 -18.74 11.27
N VAL A 660 28.70 -19.17 10.59
CA VAL A 660 28.99 -18.78 9.20
C VAL A 660 27.95 -19.35 8.25
N ALA A 661 27.59 -20.64 8.38
CA ALA A 661 26.63 -21.29 7.51
C ALA A 661 25.24 -20.62 7.53
N ASN A 662 24.82 -20.06 8.67
CA ASN A 662 23.51 -19.44 8.85
C ASN A 662 23.44 -17.94 8.48
N ASP A 663 24.56 -17.26 8.22
CA ASP A 663 24.56 -15.86 7.75
C ASP A 663 24.40 -15.77 6.23
N HIS A 664 23.16 -15.86 5.74
CA HIS A 664 22.85 -15.79 4.31
C HIS A 664 22.91 -14.36 3.71
N GLN A 665 23.15 -13.31 4.52
CA GLN A 665 22.99 -11.92 4.07
C GLN A 665 24.30 -11.13 3.83
N ASN A 666 25.46 -11.55 4.36
CA ASN A 666 26.65 -10.66 4.37
C ASN A 666 27.91 -11.16 3.63
N TYR A 667 27.92 -12.32 2.97
CA TYR A 667 29.16 -12.88 2.42
C TYR A 667 29.50 -12.47 0.97
N ILE A 668 28.77 -11.53 0.36
CA ILE A 668 28.94 -11.24 -1.09
C ILE A 668 30.19 -10.38 -1.41
N GLU A 669 30.87 -9.74 -0.44
CA GLU A 669 31.96 -8.81 -0.81
C GLU A 669 33.28 -8.84 -0.02
N TYR A 670 33.44 -9.67 1.00
CA TYR A 670 34.74 -9.78 1.71
C TYR A 670 34.97 -11.23 2.08
N ARG A 671 36.18 -11.77 1.84
CA ARG A 671 36.63 -13.05 2.41
C ARG A 671 36.93 -12.82 3.89
N PRO A 672 36.01 -13.07 4.84
CA PRO A 672 36.28 -12.82 6.23
C PRO A 672 37.13 -13.97 6.74
N ASN A 673 38.29 -13.64 7.28
CA ASN A 673 39.04 -14.54 8.14
C ASN A 673 38.30 -14.72 9.48
N GLU A 674 38.65 -15.75 10.23
CA GLU A 674 38.08 -16.03 11.57
C GLU A 674 38.04 -14.78 12.46
N ASP A 675 39.08 -13.95 12.40
CA ASP A 675 39.17 -12.67 13.13
C ASP A 675 37.98 -11.72 12.91
N TRP A 676 37.46 -11.67 11.67
CA TRP A 676 36.33 -10.82 11.33
C TRP A 676 35.02 -11.38 11.90
N VAL A 677 34.80 -12.69 11.77
CA VAL A 677 33.62 -13.39 12.30
C VAL A 677 33.55 -13.22 13.82
N MET A 678 34.69 -13.42 14.48
CA MET A 678 34.86 -13.31 15.92
C MET A 678 34.65 -11.87 16.43
N SER A 679 35.17 -10.87 15.71
CA SER A 679 34.98 -9.46 16.07
C SER A 679 33.52 -8.99 15.90
N ASN A 680 32.83 -9.49 14.87
CA ASN A 680 31.43 -9.15 14.59
C ASN A 680 30.47 -9.85 15.56
N PHE A 681 30.74 -11.10 15.94
CA PHE A 681 29.97 -11.81 16.96
C PHE A 681 30.04 -11.11 18.32
N ILE A 682 31.23 -10.72 18.78
CA ILE A 682 31.41 -10.02 20.08
C ILE A 682 30.67 -8.68 20.11
N GLN A 683 30.63 -7.93 19.00
CA GLN A 683 29.84 -6.70 18.89
C GLN A 683 28.33 -6.95 18.98
N LYS A 684 27.84 -8.10 18.47
CA LYS A 684 26.41 -8.47 18.48
C LYS A 684 25.95 -9.12 19.78
N THR A 685 26.82 -9.84 20.48
CA THR A 685 26.47 -10.55 21.75
C THR A 685 26.24 -9.65 22.95
N GLU A 686 26.51 -8.34 22.87
CA GLU A 686 26.05 -7.39 23.88
C GLU A 686 24.51 -7.27 23.90
N TRP A 687 23.78 -7.88 22.95
CA TRP A 687 22.33 -7.73 22.82
C TRP A 687 21.46 -8.98 22.80
N ASN A 688 21.94 -10.20 22.51
CA ASN A 688 21.10 -11.41 22.59
C ASN A 688 21.95 -12.70 22.67
N ASN A 689 21.72 -13.52 23.69
CA ASN A 689 22.28 -14.88 23.84
C ASN A 689 21.87 -15.78 22.65
N VAL A 690 22.66 -15.79 21.57
CA VAL A 690 22.45 -16.72 20.45
C VAL A 690 23.47 -17.84 20.56
N ALA A 691 23.02 -19.00 21.04
CA ALA A 691 23.74 -20.25 20.83
C ALA A 691 23.59 -20.65 19.36
N THR A 692 24.68 -20.75 18.62
CA THR A 692 24.71 -21.31 17.27
C THR A 692 25.14 -22.76 17.35
N ASN A 693 24.19 -23.69 17.37
CA ASN A 693 24.49 -25.11 17.17
C ASN A 693 23.82 -25.58 15.88
N GLY A 694 24.50 -26.42 15.10
CA GLY A 694 23.84 -27.25 14.10
C GLY A 694 24.28 -27.08 12.65
N PHE A 695 25.57 -26.90 12.37
CA PHE A 695 26.12 -27.25 11.07
C PHE A 695 27.55 -27.77 11.28
N SER A 696 27.91 -28.85 10.58
CA SER A 696 29.27 -29.37 10.51
C SER A 696 29.57 -29.64 9.04
N ALA A 697 30.62 -29.02 8.50
CA ALA A 697 31.00 -29.22 7.10
C ALA A 697 31.32 -30.69 6.81
N GLU A 698 31.97 -31.37 7.76
CA GLU A 698 32.30 -32.79 7.66
C GLU A 698 31.04 -33.66 7.62
N THR A 699 30.07 -33.37 8.48
CA THR A 699 28.78 -34.07 8.49
C THR A 699 27.99 -33.79 7.22
N TYR A 700 27.98 -32.54 6.75
CA TYR A 700 27.35 -32.15 5.49
C TYR A 700 27.95 -32.88 4.29
N ALA A 701 29.28 -33.07 4.25
CA ALA A 701 29.96 -33.80 3.19
C ALA A 701 29.61 -35.29 3.17
N ILE A 702 29.55 -35.96 4.32
CA ILE A 702 29.19 -37.40 4.35
C ILE A 702 27.72 -37.66 4.04
N LEU A 703 26.84 -36.68 4.31
CA LEU A 703 25.43 -36.72 3.94
C LEU A 703 25.21 -36.44 2.45
N ASN A 704 26.19 -35.83 1.77
CA ASN A 704 26.15 -35.48 0.36
C ASN A 704 27.42 -35.98 -0.37
N PRO A 705 27.54 -37.30 -0.64
CA PRO A 705 28.76 -37.90 -1.21
C PRO A 705 29.17 -37.36 -2.59
N ASP A 706 28.21 -36.81 -3.34
CA ASP A 706 28.48 -36.09 -4.59
C ASP A 706 29.30 -34.81 -4.34
N LEU A 707 29.00 -34.06 -3.29
CA LEU A 707 29.77 -32.89 -2.89
C LEU A 707 31.15 -33.27 -2.37
N LEU A 708 31.26 -34.37 -1.62
CA LEU A 708 32.56 -34.91 -1.21
C LEU A 708 33.44 -35.28 -2.43
N SER A 709 32.84 -35.77 -3.51
CA SER A 709 33.56 -36.06 -4.76
C SER A 709 34.06 -34.80 -5.47
N ILE A 710 33.36 -33.68 -5.34
CA ILE A 710 33.64 -32.41 -6.03
C ILE A 710 34.60 -31.54 -5.22
N PHE A 711 34.33 -31.37 -3.93
CA PHE A 711 35.03 -30.43 -3.05
C PHE A 711 36.03 -31.11 -2.10
N GLY A 712 35.98 -32.43 -1.96
CA GLY A 712 36.68 -33.12 -0.87
C GLY A 712 36.20 -32.61 0.50
N MET A 713 37.06 -32.71 1.51
CA MET A 713 36.83 -32.12 2.84
C MET A 713 37.33 -30.66 2.91
N ASP A 714 36.98 -29.84 1.92
CA ASP A 714 37.18 -28.38 1.98
C ASP A 714 35.97 -27.74 2.68
N HIS A 715 36.12 -27.44 3.97
CA HIS A 715 35.04 -26.91 4.81
C HIS A 715 34.48 -25.59 4.27
N ALA A 716 35.34 -24.72 3.73
CA ALA A 716 34.90 -23.43 3.19
C ALA A 716 34.10 -23.60 1.89
N ALA A 717 34.46 -24.55 1.04
CA ALA A 717 33.68 -24.86 -0.16
C ALA A 717 32.32 -25.50 0.18
N LEU A 718 32.29 -26.39 1.16
CA LEU A 718 31.08 -27.07 1.65
C LEU A 718 30.10 -26.08 2.30
N ILE A 719 30.59 -25.17 3.15
CA ILE A 719 29.78 -24.11 3.76
C ILE A 719 29.19 -23.18 2.68
N ARG A 720 29.99 -22.77 1.69
CA ARG A 720 29.49 -21.96 0.56
C ARG A 720 28.40 -22.69 -0.22
N HIS A 721 28.60 -23.98 -0.50
CA HIS A 721 27.59 -24.76 -1.19
C HIS A 721 26.27 -24.78 -0.40
N TYR A 722 26.34 -25.02 0.91
CA TYR A 722 25.18 -25.01 1.78
C TYR A 722 24.42 -23.67 1.74
N GLN A 723 25.14 -22.55 1.83
CA GLN A 723 24.57 -21.20 1.83
C GLN A 723 23.82 -20.84 0.53
N TYR A 724 24.35 -21.24 -0.63
CA TYR A 724 23.84 -20.79 -1.94
C TYR A 724 22.90 -21.77 -2.63
N ALA A 725 23.12 -23.08 -2.44
CA ALA A 725 22.42 -24.12 -3.19
C ALA A 725 21.79 -25.15 -2.27
N GLY A 726 22.47 -25.54 -1.19
CA GLY A 726 22.05 -26.63 -0.31
C GLY A 726 20.62 -26.49 0.24
N TYR A 727 20.23 -25.27 0.66
CA TYR A 727 18.87 -25.01 1.16
C TYR A 727 17.80 -25.15 0.06
N ALA A 728 18.04 -24.57 -1.11
CA ALA A 728 17.11 -24.65 -2.25
C ALA A 728 17.00 -26.08 -2.81
N GLU A 729 18.10 -26.83 -2.76
CA GLU A 729 18.19 -28.23 -3.16
C GLU A 729 17.66 -29.20 -2.09
N HIS A 730 17.21 -28.69 -0.93
CA HIS A 730 16.72 -29.49 0.20
C HIS A 730 17.70 -30.56 0.66
N ARG A 731 19.00 -30.27 0.57
CA ARG A 731 20.04 -31.25 0.88
C ARG A 731 20.08 -31.57 2.38
N PRO A 732 20.31 -32.83 2.74
CA PRO A 732 20.46 -33.24 4.12
C PRO A 732 21.63 -32.51 4.79
N ALA A 733 21.37 -31.92 5.96
CA ALA A 733 22.35 -31.29 6.82
C ALA A 733 22.03 -31.59 8.29
N PHE A 734 23.05 -31.82 9.12
CA PHE A 734 22.85 -32.02 10.55
C PHE A 734 22.63 -30.67 11.24
N ILE A 735 21.38 -30.40 11.61
CA ILE A 735 20.99 -29.22 12.38
C ILE A 735 20.45 -29.67 13.75
N LEU A 736 21.19 -29.41 14.83
CA LEU A 736 20.63 -29.54 16.18
C LEU A 736 19.55 -28.48 16.36
N PRO A 737 18.39 -28.80 16.98
CA PRO A 737 17.40 -27.78 17.29
C PRO A 737 18.04 -26.68 18.15
N SER A 738 17.82 -25.42 17.78
CA SER A 738 18.17 -24.29 18.63
C SER A 738 17.48 -24.43 19.99
N ALA A 739 18.06 -23.87 21.06
CA ALA A 739 17.45 -23.88 22.40
C ALA A 739 16.04 -23.22 22.44
N GLN A 740 15.61 -22.53 21.37
CA GLN A 740 14.27 -22.00 21.22
C GLN A 740 13.24 -23.01 20.66
N ASN A 741 13.68 -24.13 20.07
CA ASN A 741 12.80 -25.13 19.44
C ASN A 741 12.46 -26.35 20.32
N LEU A 742 12.78 -26.32 21.61
CA LEU A 742 12.36 -27.36 22.57
C LEU A 742 10.86 -27.31 22.92
N THR A 743 10.10 -26.31 22.44
CA THR A 743 8.65 -26.19 22.68
C THR A 743 7.77 -26.68 21.53
N VAL A 744 8.33 -26.91 20.33
CA VAL A 744 7.55 -27.31 19.13
C VAL A 744 7.58 -28.83 18.88
N LEU A 745 8.43 -29.59 19.57
CA LEU A 745 8.55 -31.05 19.42
C LEU A 745 8.19 -31.88 20.67
N GLY A 746 7.45 -31.32 21.62
CA GLY A 746 6.81 -32.12 22.69
C GLY A 746 7.75 -33.04 23.48
N MET A 747 9.03 -32.66 23.67
CA MET A 747 9.92 -33.34 24.62
C MET A 747 9.76 -32.69 25.98
N VAL A 748 8.96 -33.34 26.82
CA VAL A 748 8.76 -33.03 28.22
C VAL A 748 10.10 -33.01 28.97
N GLU A 749 10.26 -32.00 29.82
CA GLU A 749 11.26 -31.93 30.90
C GLU A 749 11.43 -33.30 31.59
N GLY A 750 12.58 -33.96 31.40
CA GLY A 750 12.80 -35.23 32.10
C GLY A 750 13.95 -36.09 31.61
N ALA A 751 15.14 -35.52 31.38
CA ALA A 751 16.36 -36.32 31.20
C ALA A 751 17.65 -35.51 31.44
N LEU A 752 17.74 -34.84 32.60
CA LEU A 752 19.03 -34.43 33.17
C LEU A 752 19.01 -34.72 34.67
N THR A 753 19.30 -35.99 35.00
CA THR A 753 19.96 -36.42 36.24
C THR A 753 20.96 -37.50 35.87
#